data_AF-A0A3D5SX27-F1
#
_entry.id   AF-A0A3D5SX27-F1
#
_cell.length_a   1.000
_cell.length_b   1.000
_cell.length_c   1.000
_cell.angle_alpha   90.00
_cell.angle_beta   90.00
_cell.angle_gamma   90.00
#
_symmetry.space_group_name_H-M   'P 1'
#
loop_
_entity.id
_entity.type
_entity.pdbx_description
1 polymer ?
#
loop_
_entity_poly.entity_id
_entity_poly.type
_entity_poly.pdbx_seq_one_letter_code
_entity_poly.pdbx_strand_id
1 'polypeptide(L)'
;IGSANLTLGASTGSLKLQGTITDPLALENANQTFSASQDVLIDGTVTLSASNDQSISAARDLSITGNVTLSAAATDSQTLNAGRDLAVLAQGGRVDITSAGSQTLNASGNLTLQGGSAADEAVEVQAGGNQTIQTYYWGTGSISLLAGTADGTSVTVTKTGSGSQSVSAAGDLTLQAGGSGTTGAQVTIQSGGSSQTIYANGTIAINAGDGTDAWAAIRSSAGTQKVGDSYNYYGRQTDTVTLQGGAGTNAHASIEASGDQRVEADFNVNVLGGSGSGAWAKIEKLPVSDEQRVGFYRPDCHWCSNSTVDNVTVGAGSGFGSYAEISTLGVQRVSPVSSLTVQGGAGEGAYGRISNDAATQYIGNSYDGSASTNILGGAGLGAHATIETFGSQIVDLGNTTLTAGTGNASDALINALDGTQTLSVGNLTLTGGGSAGADTAVARVFAAGDQTIHGSLIALTGGVGPESIARIDTLGSQTIQSSGLSLAGGTGADAGAQVESATSQTLWFGNVSITGGSGANTAAYILAGTTQSFNNLYSLTLTGGSGAGSGASASGDSQWISSSGNVSLTGGTGSAGSHSEALLLNRTGDQSVTASGSLSLKGGGTDFGGAYLRNAGSGTQTVSANNGITVDTDFTGVTANSPARIENLAATLQTLSASNGGIQVSAAAAGAAITSAGGQTSNSRWVDVHTHGAATAEISSPADQWIHTTTGAGSPAAAGLRIAALGSGTAKIEAGTHQQLEIAYPEMMRVTGDSHSANGKIVVGDAAATGRSLLKAASQDIFAQSVTVQGGSGDDSLSKIDVAGDQNFSTLLGGVTVTGGTGANALATIDPAVQTLLANGTVGVAGGSGTGAAAEIASTGTQTLITTLGDVSVAGGAGADATATIATSGASQTIAGAVDVTLLGGGGTSATADISSAGGQQVLAYTGDVALTGGAGDFASAMIFTSGPTQAVGAGGDIFLTAGTGLEADALLVVGGMSGAGTTIFGCGTGACAVPGLLSSPFANGTADAGLFRAPTATPPSSPLADIIDLLFPEVIAGPPFAPDDALTDLLVLYRDTYSGFVGEGEPVTEEEDIRGRLKLCR
;
A
#
# COMPACT_ATOMS: atom_id res chain seq x y z
N ILE A 1 33.27 63.44 53.39
CA ILE A 1 32.43 64.03 54.48
C ILE A 1 31.17 63.19 54.55
N GLY A 2 31.18 62.10 55.32
CA GLY A 2 30.36 60.91 55.03
C GLY A 2 29.30 60.56 56.07
N SER A 3 28.39 61.48 56.38
CA SER A 3 27.26 61.22 57.30
C SER A 3 26.05 62.15 57.14
N ALA A 4 26.08 63.06 56.17
CA ALA A 4 25.00 64.02 55.94
C ALA A 4 24.08 63.55 54.81
N ASN A 5 22.76 63.67 55.03
CA ASN A 5 21.76 63.58 53.97
C ASN A 5 21.82 64.84 53.09
N LEU A 6 21.62 64.68 51.78
CA LEU A 6 21.48 65.78 50.84
C LEU A 6 20.08 65.78 50.23
N THR A 7 19.40 66.92 50.28
CA THR A 7 18.13 67.14 49.61
C THR A 7 18.19 68.41 48.79
N LEU A 8 18.03 68.31 47.47
CA LEU A 8 17.90 69.45 46.55
C LEU A 8 16.54 69.38 45.87
N GLY A 9 15.76 70.46 45.96
CA GLY A 9 14.39 70.53 45.45
C GLY A 9 14.09 71.81 44.71
N ALA A 10 13.80 71.72 43.41
CA ALA A 10 13.30 72.84 42.61
C ALA A 10 11.77 72.91 42.73
N SER A 11 11.27 73.64 43.73
CA SER A 11 9.83 73.86 43.97
C SER A 11 9.12 74.60 42.82
N THR A 12 9.87 75.34 42.01
CA THR A 12 9.44 75.92 40.74
C THR A 12 10.56 75.78 39.70
N GLY A 13 10.26 75.21 38.53
CA GLY A 13 11.26 74.94 37.48
C GLY A 13 11.92 73.57 37.60
N SER A 14 12.98 73.41 36.80
CA SER A 14 13.77 72.18 36.63
C SER A 14 15.07 72.23 37.46
N LEU A 15 15.55 71.09 37.93
CA LEU A 15 16.81 70.96 38.67
C LEU A 15 17.91 70.46 37.71
N LYS A 16 19.02 71.19 37.58
CA LYS A 16 20.19 70.73 36.83
C LYS A 16 21.38 70.44 37.74
N LEU A 17 21.94 69.25 37.60
CA LEU A 17 23.19 68.78 38.19
C LEU A 17 24.18 68.58 37.04
N GLN A 18 25.22 69.41 36.94
CA GLN A 18 26.14 69.39 35.80
C GLN A 18 27.59 69.44 36.26
N GLY A 19 28.45 68.67 35.59
CA GLY A 19 29.90 68.78 35.66
C GLY A 19 30.54 68.63 34.29
N THR A 20 31.84 68.84 34.19
CA THR A 20 32.62 68.72 32.94
C THR A 20 33.83 67.81 33.14
N ILE A 21 34.44 67.33 32.05
CA ILE A 21 35.65 66.50 32.09
C ILE A 21 36.79 67.18 32.88
N THR A 22 36.84 68.52 32.87
CA THR A 22 37.82 69.34 33.60
C THR A 22 37.39 69.79 35.00
N ASP A 23 36.10 69.64 35.34
CA ASP A 23 35.50 70.09 36.60
C ASP A 23 34.26 69.21 36.91
N PRO A 24 34.47 67.96 37.37
CA PRO A 24 33.40 66.97 37.52
C PRO A 24 32.61 67.17 38.82
N LEU A 25 31.29 66.97 38.76
CA LEU A 25 30.41 67.10 39.92
C LEU A 25 30.37 65.80 40.74
N ALA A 26 31.10 65.76 41.85
CA ALA A 26 31.06 64.63 42.80
C ALA A 26 30.28 64.98 44.08
N LEU A 27 29.28 64.15 44.44
CA LEU A 27 28.46 64.29 45.64
C LEU A 27 28.36 62.94 46.39
N GLU A 28 28.97 62.89 47.57
CA GLU A 28 28.98 61.73 48.48
C GLU A 28 28.14 62.03 49.73
N ASN A 29 27.12 61.21 50.02
CA ASN A 29 26.18 61.43 51.12
C ASN A 29 25.71 60.15 51.79
N ALA A 30 25.03 60.29 52.94
CA ALA A 30 24.33 59.16 53.56
C ALA A 30 23.10 58.78 52.71
N ASN A 31 22.14 59.70 52.60
CA ASN A 31 21.00 59.60 51.69
C ASN A 31 21.01 60.77 50.70
N GLN A 32 20.49 60.56 49.48
CA GLN A 32 20.36 61.59 48.45
C GLN A 32 18.92 61.71 47.96
N THR A 33 18.40 62.94 47.89
CA THR A 33 17.05 63.22 47.38
C THR A 33 17.10 64.41 46.43
N PHE A 34 16.83 64.16 45.15
CA PHE A 34 16.83 65.19 44.10
C PHE A 34 15.43 65.28 43.48
N SER A 35 14.84 66.48 43.46
CA SER A 35 13.45 66.65 42.99
C SER A 35 13.21 67.97 42.24
N ALA A 36 12.27 67.95 41.30
CA ALA A 36 11.86 69.14 40.55
C ALA A 36 10.38 69.16 40.18
N SER A 37 9.79 70.36 40.21
CA SER A 37 8.43 70.65 39.74
C SER A 37 8.25 70.57 38.21
N GLN A 38 9.36 70.50 37.48
CA GLN A 38 9.41 70.17 36.06
C GLN A 38 10.42 69.02 35.86
N ASP A 39 11.58 69.30 35.28
CA ASP A 39 12.52 68.28 34.84
C ASP A 39 13.71 68.14 35.81
N VAL A 40 14.35 66.97 35.82
CA VAL A 40 15.65 66.77 36.47
C VAL A 40 16.67 66.42 35.38
N LEU A 41 17.74 67.19 35.31
CA LEU A 41 18.76 67.15 34.26
C LEU A 41 20.11 66.84 34.91
N ILE A 42 20.64 65.64 34.69
CA ILE A 42 21.98 65.23 35.12
C ILE A 42 22.86 65.18 33.86
N ASP A 43 23.89 66.02 33.80
CA ASP A 43 24.56 66.38 32.54
C ASP A 43 26.10 66.43 32.63
N GLY A 44 26.78 65.90 31.62
CA GLY A 44 28.24 65.93 31.51
C GLY A 44 28.92 64.90 32.42
N THR A 45 29.88 65.32 33.25
CA THR A 45 30.66 64.41 34.10
C THR A 45 30.23 64.52 35.56
N VAL A 46 29.53 63.50 36.08
CA VAL A 46 28.84 63.56 37.38
C VAL A 46 28.92 62.23 38.14
N THR A 47 29.21 62.27 39.44
CA THR A 47 29.19 61.11 40.35
C THR A 47 28.32 61.41 41.58
N LEU A 48 27.18 60.73 41.71
CA LEU A 48 26.23 60.86 42.82
C LEU A 48 26.18 59.54 43.60
N SER A 49 26.78 59.53 44.80
CA SER A 49 26.93 58.34 45.63
C SER A 49 26.25 58.49 46.99
N ALA A 50 25.25 57.65 47.24
CA ALA A 50 24.61 57.48 48.54
C ALA A 50 25.14 56.22 49.23
N SER A 51 25.43 56.29 50.54
CA SER A 51 25.69 55.07 51.32
C SER A 51 24.41 54.27 51.57
N ASN A 52 23.25 54.92 51.57
CA ASN A 52 21.92 54.38 51.83
C ASN A 52 20.98 54.69 50.65
N ASP A 53 19.82 55.32 50.87
CA ASP A 53 18.83 55.59 49.82
C ASP A 53 19.27 56.69 48.84
N GLN A 54 18.95 56.50 47.56
CA GLN A 54 19.07 57.50 46.50
C GLN A 54 17.73 57.64 45.75
N SER A 55 17.10 58.81 45.85
CA SER A 55 15.80 59.10 45.25
C SER A 55 15.89 60.31 44.31
N ILE A 56 15.54 60.12 43.04
CA ILE A 56 15.58 61.13 41.98
C ILE A 56 14.19 61.20 41.32
N SER A 57 13.49 62.34 41.44
CA SER A 57 12.11 62.46 40.93
C SER A 57 11.87 63.77 40.17
N ALA A 58 11.53 63.65 38.88
CA ALA A 58 11.02 64.74 38.07
C ALA A 58 9.48 64.69 38.00
N ALA A 59 8.79 65.83 38.12
CA ALA A 59 7.36 65.92 37.83
C ALA A 59 7.06 65.84 36.32
N ARG A 60 8.09 66.03 35.48
CA ARG A 60 8.10 65.78 34.05
C ARG A 60 9.24 64.82 33.70
N ASP A 61 10.31 65.31 33.10
CA ASP A 61 11.33 64.48 32.47
C ASP A 61 12.55 64.29 33.38
N LEU A 62 13.06 63.06 33.50
CA LEU A 62 14.36 62.78 34.12
C LEU A 62 15.34 62.42 33.00
N SER A 63 16.26 63.33 32.69
CA SER A 63 17.31 63.13 31.69
C SER A 63 18.66 62.97 32.37
N ILE A 64 19.36 61.89 32.04
CA ILE A 64 20.71 61.59 32.49
C ILE A 64 21.57 61.46 31.23
N THR A 65 22.52 62.36 31.02
CA THR A 65 23.28 62.46 29.78
C THR A 65 24.76 62.71 30.09
N GLY A 66 25.64 61.93 29.49
CA GLY A 66 27.09 62.18 29.57
C GLY A 66 27.90 60.97 30.03
N ASN A 67 28.79 61.23 31.00
CA ASN A 67 29.59 60.25 31.73
C ASN A 67 29.22 60.32 33.22
N VAL A 68 28.25 59.50 33.64
CA VAL A 68 27.51 59.67 34.91
C VAL A 68 27.51 58.40 35.75
N THR A 69 27.84 58.51 37.04
CA THR A 69 27.73 57.40 38.00
C THR A 69 26.69 57.74 39.07
N LEU A 70 25.66 56.92 39.21
CA LEU A 70 24.65 56.95 40.27
C LEU A 70 24.77 55.67 41.10
N SER A 71 25.07 55.79 42.40
CA SER A 71 25.25 54.61 43.27
C SER A 71 24.51 54.70 44.62
N ALA A 72 23.98 53.55 45.05
CA ALA A 72 23.38 53.32 46.38
C ALA A 72 24.02 52.06 47.02
N ALA A 73 24.77 52.23 48.12
CA ALA A 73 25.73 51.22 48.57
C ALA A 73 25.25 50.22 49.65
N ALA A 74 24.15 50.50 50.36
CA ALA A 74 23.59 49.61 51.39
C ALA A 74 22.45 48.72 50.84
N THR A 75 21.81 47.99 51.74
CA THR A 75 20.64 47.11 51.52
C THR A 75 19.37 47.81 51.02
N ASP A 76 19.43 49.12 50.80
CA ASP A 76 18.27 50.01 50.81
C ASP A 76 17.80 50.28 49.36
N SER A 77 17.27 51.47 49.03
CA SER A 77 16.61 51.72 47.73
C SER A 77 17.26 52.79 46.84
N GLN A 78 17.39 52.46 45.55
CA GLN A 78 17.63 53.43 44.49
C GLN A 78 16.35 53.61 43.66
N THR A 79 15.80 54.82 43.62
CA THR A 79 14.54 55.13 42.92
C THR A 79 14.73 56.29 41.96
N LEU A 80 14.52 56.05 40.66
CA LEU A 80 14.48 57.05 39.60
C LEU A 80 13.03 57.13 39.06
N ASN A 81 12.43 58.31 39.08
CA ASN A 81 11.01 58.50 38.78
C ASN A 81 10.76 59.72 37.87
N ALA A 82 10.10 59.51 36.74
CA ALA A 82 9.68 60.56 35.81
C ALA A 82 8.14 60.64 35.72
N GLY A 83 7.59 61.82 35.98
CA GLY A 83 6.17 62.15 35.73
C GLY A 83 5.81 62.21 34.24
N ARG A 84 6.81 62.17 33.36
CA ARG A 84 6.70 61.85 31.93
C ARG A 84 7.83 60.92 31.52
N ASP A 85 8.87 61.39 30.84
CA ASP A 85 9.88 60.52 30.19
C ASP A 85 11.15 60.36 31.05
N LEU A 86 11.70 59.14 31.11
CA LEU A 86 13.02 58.83 31.69
C LEU A 86 13.99 58.51 30.55
N ALA A 87 15.05 59.31 30.38
CA ALA A 87 16.02 59.15 29.32
C ALA A 87 17.45 59.08 29.89
N VAL A 88 18.17 58.01 29.56
CA VAL A 88 19.55 57.77 29.97
C VAL A 88 20.41 57.58 28.72
N LEU A 89 21.32 58.52 28.47
CA LEU A 89 22.13 58.57 27.25
C LEU A 89 23.63 58.68 27.61
N ALA A 90 24.41 57.67 27.22
CA ALA A 90 25.86 57.78 27.21
C ALA A 90 26.31 58.83 26.18
N GLN A 91 27.20 59.74 26.58
CA GLN A 91 27.80 60.74 25.70
C GLN A 91 29.15 61.23 26.26
N GLY A 92 30.24 60.93 25.56
CA GLY A 92 31.60 61.15 26.03
C GLY A 92 32.01 60.24 27.20
N GLY A 93 31.39 59.07 27.35
CA GLY A 93 31.69 58.11 28.43
C GLY A 93 30.59 57.09 28.71
N ARG A 94 30.46 56.69 29.98
CA ARG A 94 29.57 55.62 30.46
C ARG A 94 28.51 56.18 31.41
N VAL A 95 27.32 55.58 31.46
CA VAL A 95 26.33 55.86 32.49
C VAL A 95 26.06 54.63 33.34
N ASP A 96 26.47 54.69 34.60
CA ASP A 96 26.35 53.61 35.59
C ASP A 96 25.26 53.95 36.61
N ILE A 97 24.24 53.10 36.74
CA ILE A 97 23.14 53.26 37.69
C ILE A 97 23.06 52.00 38.55
N THR A 98 23.63 52.07 39.74
CA THR A 98 23.95 50.89 40.57
C THR A 98 23.31 50.94 41.95
N SER A 99 22.76 49.81 42.40
CA SER A 99 22.22 49.63 43.76
C SER A 99 22.65 48.27 44.33
N ALA A 100 23.26 48.26 45.51
CA ALA A 100 23.52 47.02 46.25
C ALA A 100 22.22 46.41 46.83
N GLY A 101 21.24 47.26 47.11
CA GLY A 101 19.89 46.89 47.53
C GLY A 101 18.92 46.79 46.36
N SER A 102 17.70 47.29 46.54
CA SER A 102 16.66 47.27 45.50
C SER A 102 16.74 48.49 44.59
N GLN A 103 16.24 48.36 43.36
CA GLN A 103 16.31 49.39 42.33
C GLN A 103 14.97 49.52 41.59
N THR A 104 14.48 50.75 41.44
CA THR A 104 13.25 51.08 40.72
C THR A 104 13.53 52.21 39.72
N LEU A 105 13.34 51.94 38.43
CA LEU A 105 13.27 52.95 37.37
C LEU A 105 11.82 53.01 36.87
N ASN A 106 11.20 54.19 36.95
CA ASN A 106 9.78 54.40 36.65
C ASN A 106 9.56 55.63 35.78
N ALA A 107 8.78 55.50 34.70
CA ALA A 107 8.38 56.62 33.84
C ALA A 107 6.87 56.60 33.58
N SER A 108 6.23 57.76 33.45
CA SER A 108 4.80 57.82 33.10
C SER A 108 4.56 57.81 31.60
N GLY A 109 5.54 58.30 30.84
CA GLY A 109 5.70 58.14 29.40
C GLY A 109 6.73 57.05 29.10
N ASN A 110 7.71 57.37 28.25
CA ASN A 110 8.70 56.41 27.77
C ASN A 110 9.90 56.28 28.72
N LEU A 111 10.58 55.14 28.64
CA LEU A 111 11.85 54.88 29.32
C LEU A 111 12.90 54.46 28.29
N THR A 112 13.91 55.30 28.06
CA THR A 112 14.97 55.05 27.07
C THR A 112 16.33 54.94 27.77
N LEU A 113 17.06 53.86 27.48
CA LEU A 113 18.47 53.66 27.81
C LEU A 113 19.25 53.55 26.49
N GLN A 114 20.29 54.37 26.30
CA GLN A 114 21.06 54.40 25.05
C GLN A 114 22.57 54.56 25.26
N GLY A 115 23.38 53.62 24.75
CA GLY A 115 24.86 53.64 24.78
C GLY A 115 25.49 54.52 23.67
N GLY A 116 24.89 55.67 23.38
CA GLY A 116 25.56 56.72 22.59
C GLY A 116 25.79 56.44 21.10
N SER A 117 26.92 56.97 20.60
CA SER A 117 27.27 57.12 19.17
C SER A 117 28.78 57.19 18.88
N ALA A 118 29.65 57.20 19.91
CA ALA A 118 31.09 56.96 19.81
C ALA A 118 31.44 55.58 20.39
N ALA A 119 32.63 55.08 20.09
CA ALA A 119 33.03 53.73 20.51
C ALA A 119 33.07 53.57 22.04
N ASP A 120 32.70 52.38 22.51
CA ASP A 120 32.64 51.98 23.94
C ASP A 120 31.70 52.84 24.83
N GLU A 121 30.84 53.69 24.26
CA GLU A 121 29.80 54.40 25.01
C GLU A 121 28.73 53.40 25.51
N ALA A 122 28.38 53.47 26.80
CA ALA A 122 27.65 52.39 27.44
C ALA A 122 26.73 52.85 28.59
N VAL A 123 25.63 52.12 28.81
CA VAL A 123 24.73 52.29 29.96
C VAL A 123 24.62 50.98 30.74
N GLU A 124 24.97 50.98 32.03
CA GLU A 124 24.77 49.85 32.94
C GLU A 124 23.75 50.20 34.03
N VAL A 125 22.75 49.33 34.24
CA VAL A 125 21.71 49.47 35.26
C VAL A 125 21.71 48.20 36.11
N GLN A 126 22.30 48.28 37.31
CA GLN A 126 22.62 47.11 38.14
C GLN A 126 21.92 47.13 39.51
N ALA A 127 21.36 45.99 39.94
CA ALA A 127 20.72 45.83 41.25
C ALA A 127 21.14 44.53 41.97
N GLY A 128 21.41 44.59 43.28
CA GLY A 128 21.63 43.39 44.10
C GLY A 128 20.34 42.69 44.56
N GLY A 129 19.32 43.48 44.93
CA GLY A 129 18.05 43.03 45.48
C GLY A 129 16.98 42.75 44.43
N ASN A 130 15.82 43.40 44.58
CA ASN A 130 14.77 43.40 43.56
C ASN A 130 15.05 44.52 42.55
N GLN A 131 14.84 44.26 41.26
CA GLN A 131 14.94 45.26 40.19
C GLN A 131 13.59 45.41 39.49
N THR A 132 13.09 46.64 39.42
CA THR A 132 11.86 47.00 38.70
C THR A 132 12.16 48.10 37.69
N ILE A 133 11.93 47.84 36.41
CA ILE A 133 12.01 48.84 35.34
C ILE A 133 10.66 48.86 34.64
N GLN A 134 9.92 49.97 34.74
CA GLN A 134 8.55 50.00 34.26
C GLN A 134 8.14 51.37 33.70
N THR A 135 7.15 51.34 32.81
CA THR A 135 6.34 52.53 32.50
C THR A 135 4.99 52.44 33.21
N TYR A 136 4.27 53.57 33.33
CA TYR A 136 3.02 53.64 34.08
C TYR A 136 1.97 52.67 33.52
N TYR A 137 1.47 51.78 34.38
CA TYR A 137 0.67 50.61 34.01
C TYR A 137 -0.57 50.93 33.15
N TRP A 138 -1.23 52.08 33.34
CA TRP A 138 -2.38 52.52 32.53
C TRP A 138 -2.03 53.55 31.43
N GLY A 139 -0.75 53.74 31.12
CA GLY A 139 -0.27 54.57 30.03
C GLY A 139 -0.10 53.81 28.72
N THR A 140 0.68 54.40 27.81
CA THR A 140 1.09 53.82 26.51
C THR A 140 2.60 53.93 26.31
N GLY A 141 3.36 53.99 27.42
CA GLY A 141 4.80 54.27 27.39
C GLY A 141 5.63 53.04 27.07
N SER A 142 6.51 53.13 26.09
CA SER A 142 7.41 52.03 25.70
C SER A 142 8.73 52.08 26.48
N ILE A 143 9.40 50.94 26.58
CA ILE A 143 10.77 50.80 27.11
C ILE A 143 11.71 50.50 25.93
N SER A 144 12.77 51.29 25.79
CA SER A 144 13.73 51.16 24.69
C SER A 144 15.15 51.03 25.25
N LEU A 145 15.82 49.92 24.95
CA LEU A 145 17.23 49.66 25.26
C LEU A 145 17.99 49.60 23.94
N LEU A 146 18.83 50.61 23.68
CA LEU A 146 19.46 50.84 22.37
C LEU A 146 20.98 50.88 22.54
N ALA A 147 21.71 49.87 22.05
CA ALA A 147 23.16 49.79 22.20
C ALA A 147 23.87 51.08 21.77
N GLY A 148 23.69 51.49 20.52
CA GLY A 148 24.29 52.71 19.97
C GLY A 148 24.51 52.60 18.46
N THR A 149 25.32 53.49 17.91
CA THR A 149 25.68 53.52 16.48
C THR A 149 27.20 53.45 16.23
N ALA A 150 27.96 52.91 17.18
CA ALA A 150 29.42 52.71 17.07
C ALA A 150 29.87 51.37 17.68
N ASP A 151 31.13 51.01 17.46
CA ASP A 151 31.72 49.77 17.97
C ASP A 151 31.70 49.69 19.50
N GLY A 152 31.46 48.51 20.06
CA GLY A 152 31.43 48.27 21.52
C GLY A 152 30.30 48.96 22.30
N THR A 153 29.43 49.73 21.62
CA THR A 153 28.35 50.48 22.30
C THR A 153 27.33 49.53 22.96
N SER A 154 26.83 49.86 24.15
CA SER A 154 26.04 48.89 24.91
C SER A 154 25.01 49.42 25.91
N VAL A 155 23.98 48.60 26.16
CA VAL A 155 23.02 48.79 27.26
C VAL A 155 22.81 47.49 28.03
N THR A 156 23.08 47.49 29.33
CA THR A 156 23.03 46.29 30.18
C THR A 156 22.15 46.53 31.41
N VAL A 157 21.08 45.75 31.55
CA VAL A 157 20.21 45.72 32.74
C VAL A 157 20.43 44.41 33.48
N THR A 158 21.07 44.45 34.65
CA THR A 158 21.49 43.25 35.38
C THR A 158 21.03 43.27 36.83
N LYS A 159 20.47 42.14 37.30
CA LYS A 159 20.10 41.96 38.71
C LYS A 159 20.80 40.71 39.29
N THR A 160 21.69 40.89 40.26
CA THR A 160 22.76 39.93 40.59
C THR A 160 22.51 39.04 41.81
N GLY A 161 21.76 39.48 42.83
CA GLY A 161 21.50 38.71 44.05
C GLY A 161 20.25 37.81 43.97
N SER A 162 19.61 37.55 45.11
CA SER A 162 18.53 36.57 45.23
C SER A 162 17.11 37.06 44.92
N GLY A 163 16.91 38.36 44.70
CA GLY A 163 15.58 38.97 44.45
C GLY A 163 14.96 38.62 43.10
N SER A 164 13.88 39.32 42.74
CA SER A 164 13.23 39.20 41.42
C SER A 164 13.60 40.35 40.49
N GLN A 165 13.67 40.09 39.19
CA GLN A 165 13.76 41.12 38.14
C GLN A 165 12.41 41.24 37.42
N SER A 166 11.91 42.46 37.31
CA SER A 166 10.67 42.81 36.60
C SER A 166 10.94 43.92 35.58
N VAL A 167 10.57 43.69 34.31
CA VAL A 167 10.59 44.72 33.26
C VAL A 167 9.20 44.78 32.61
N SER A 168 8.54 45.93 32.65
CA SER A 168 7.11 46.07 32.29
C SER A 168 6.81 47.32 31.48
N ALA A 169 6.58 47.19 30.18
CA ALA A 169 6.15 48.28 29.31
C ALA A 169 4.62 48.34 29.16
N ALA A 170 4.05 49.54 29.24
CA ALA A 170 2.64 49.82 28.90
C ALA A 170 2.42 50.11 27.40
N GLY A 171 3.49 50.28 26.64
CA GLY A 171 3.56 50.14 25.19
C GLY A 171 4.41 48.91 24.84
N ASP A 172 5.42 49.10 24.01
CA ASP A 172 6.38 48.07 23.56
C ASP A 172 7.62 47.98 24.46
N LEU A 173 8.33 46.86 24.39
CA LEU A 173 9.68 46.69 24.92
C LEU A 173 10.64 46.35 23.77
N THR A 174 11.59 47.24 23.48
CA THR A 174 12.55 47.09 22.38
C THR A 174 13.98 46.97 22.90
N LEU A 175 14.67 45.90 22.51
CA LEU A 175 16.12 45.72 22.67
C LEU A 175 16.75 45.77 21.27
N GLN A 176 17.62 46.75 21.00
CA GLN A 176 18.28 46.95 19.70
C GLN A 176 19.80 47.01 19.86
N ALA A 177 20.51 45.99 19.36
CA ALA A 177 21.94 45.82 19.65
C ALA A 177 22.93 46.51 18.70
N GLY A 178 22.51 47.00 17.54
CA GLY A 178 23.42 47.76 16.68
C GLY A 178 22.77 48.43 15.48
N GLY A 179 23.51 49.37 14.90
CA GLY A 179 23.26 49.97 13.59
C GLY A 179 24.26 49.50 12.53
N SER A 180 24.01 49.84 11.26
CA SER A 180 24.81 49.39 10.12
C SER A 180 26.28 49.81 10.23
N GLY A 181 27.19 48.84 10.17
CA GLY A 181 28.64 49.10 10.20
C GLY A 181 29.25 49.23 11.61
N THR A 182 28.53 48.82 12.65
CA THR A 182 29.07 48.65 14.01
C THR A 182 29.62 47.25 14.23
N THR A 183 30.49 47.08 15.24
CA THR A 183 31.08 45.80 15.66
C THR A 183 30.90 45.59 17.16
N GLY A 184 30.39 44.42 17.57
CA GLY A 184 30.31 44.00 18.98
C GLY A 184 29.40 44.86 19.88
N ALA A 185 28.45 45.60 19.31
CA ALA A 185 27.48 46.39 20.05
C ALA A 185 26.36 45.48 20.64
N GLN A 186 25.87 45.77 21.85
CA GLN A 186 25.09 44.79 22.62
C GLN A 186 23.99 45.34 23.54
N VAL A 187 22.90 44.58 23.69
CA VAL A 187 21.81 44.86 24.67
C VAL A 187 21.48 43.63 25.50
N THR A 188 21.42 43.77 26.83
CA THR A 188 21.12 42.65 27.75
C THR A 188 20.07 43.01 28.81
N ILE A 189 19.15 42.07 29.11
CA ILE A 189 18.40 42.03 30.37
C ILE A 189 18.69 40.69 31.08
N GLN A 190 19.35 40.72 32.24
CA GLN A 190 19.85 39.52 32.93
C GLN A 190 19.44 39.44 34.41
N SER A 191 18.93 38.29 34.84
CA SER A 191 18.64 37.97 36.26
C SER A 191 19.48 36.80 36.77
N GLY A 192 20.17 37.02 37.89
CA GLY A 192 20.99 36.04 38.61
C GLY A 192 20.30 35.32 39.78
N GLY A 193 18.96 35.29 39.82
CA GLY A 193 18.23 34.68 40.95
C GLY A 193 16.76 34.41 40.66
N SER A 194 15.99 34.11 41.70
CA SER A 194 14.81 33.23 41.70
C SER A 194 13.70 33.46 40.66
N SER A 195 13.56 34.66 40.09
CA SER A 195 12.65 34.89 38.97
C SER A 195 13.08 36.07 38.08
N GLN A 196 12.75 35.95 36.80
CA GLN A 196 12.76 37.02 35.81
C GLN A 196 11.37 37.07 35.15
N THR A 197 10.72 38.24 35.18
CA THR A 197 9.45 38.48 34.49
C THR A 197 9.57 39.70 33.60
N ILE A 198 9.34 39.53 32.31
CA ILE A 198 9.48 40.57 31.28
C ILE A 198 8.18 40.61 30.47
N TYR A 199 7.61 41.79 30.33
CA TYR A 199 6.25 42.00 29.84
C TYR A 199 6.13 43.34 29.08
N ALA A 200 5.28 43.35 28.04
CA ALA A 200 4.85 44.54 27.33
C ALA A 200 3.34 44.44 27.03
N ASN A 201 2.64 45.56 26.92
CA ASN A 201 1.26 45.56 26.38
C ASN A 201 1.26 45.31 24.86
N GLY A 202 2.27 45.84 24.16
CA GLY A 202 2.46 45.65 22.72
C GLY A 202 3.48 44.55 22.43
N THR A 203 4.48 44.88 21.63
CA THR A 203 5.52 43.94 21.20
C THR A 203 6.71 43.90 22.17
N ILE A 204 7.25 42.70 22.43
CA ILE A 204 8.62 42.51 22.94
C ILE A 204 9.51 42.20 21.73
N ALA A 205 10.36 43.14 21.33
CA ALA A 205 11.26 43.02 20.19
C ALA A 205 12.72 42.90 20.66
N ILE A 206 13.41 41.84 20.20
CA ILE A 206 14.79 41.51 20.54
C ILE A 206 15.58 41.44 19.24
N ASN A 207 16.26 42.54 18.89
CA ASN A 207 16.85 42.75 17.58
C ASN A 207 18.38 42.87 17.68
N ALA A 208 19.10 41.99 16.98
CA ALA A 208 20.55 42.09 16.85
C ALA A 208 20.99 43.34 16.06
N GLY A 209 20.21 43.71 15.03
CA GLY A 209 20.51 44.83 14.14
C GLY A 209 21.57 44.51 13.08
N ASP A 210 22.18 45.57 12.54
CA ASP A 210 22.99 45.49 11.31
C ASP A 210 24.51 45.48 11.58
N GLY A 211 24.91 45.28 12.84
CA GLY A 211 26.30 45.26 13.28
C GLY A 211 26.91 43.86 13.26
N THR A 212 28.21 43.77 12.93
CA THR A 212 28.99 42.52 13.04
C THR A 212 29.14 42.13 14.51
N ASP A 213 28.94 40.85 14.83
CA ASP A 213 28.95 40.32 16.20
C ASP A 213 28.00 41.06 17.18
N ALA A 214 27.00 41.81 16.67
CA ALA A 214 26.08 42.59 17.51
C ALA A 214 24.95 41.71 18.07
N TRP A 215 24.56 41.89 19.34
CA TRP A 215 23.66 40.94 19.99
C TRP A 215 22.70 41.49 21.05
N ALA A 216 21.45 40.99 21.03
CA ALA A 216 20.39 41.35 21.97
C ALA A 216 19.92 40.10 22.74
N ALA A 217 19.92 40.13 24.08
CA ALA A 217 19.59 38.94 24.87
C ALA A 217 18.76 39.20 26.14
N ILE A 218 17.89 38.24 26.45
CA ILE A 218 17.23 38.08 27.75
C ILE A 218 17.77 36.81 28.42
N ARG A 219 18.34 36.93 29.62
CA ARG A 219 19.04 35.81 30.30
C ARG A 219 18.58 35.59 31.74
N SER A 220 18.34 34.35 32.12
CA SER A 220 18.10 33.94 33.52
C SER A 220 18.97 32.76 33.91
N SER A 221 19.86 32.96 34.89
CA SER A 221 20.82 31.93 35.33
C SER A 221 20.30 31.02 36.45
N ALA A 222 19.05 31.21 36.91
CA ALA A 222 18.38 30.36 37.90
C ALA A 222 16.88 30.69 37.97
N GLY A 223 16.06 29.73 38.40
CA GLY A 223 14.64 29.95 38.71
C GLY A 223 13.76 30.10 37.46
N THR A 224 12.58 30.68 37.61
CA THR A 224 11.59 30.77 36.53
C THR A 224 11.79 32.03 35.69
N GLN A 225 12.02 31.85 34.39
CA GLN A 225 11.99 32.90 33.37
C GLN A 225 10.62 32.98 32.70
N LYS A 226 10.07 34.18 32.65
CA LYS A 226 8.81 34.54 31.98
C LYS A 226 9.05 35.69 31.02
N VAL A 227 8.80 35.48 29.73
CA VAL A 227 8.75 36.53 28.71
C VAL A 227 7.35 36.49 28.10
N GLY A 228 6.58 37.56 28.32
CA GLY A 228 5.20 37.71 27.86
C GLY A 228 4.11 36.88 28.59
N ASP A 229 4.46 35.98 29.54
CA ASP A 229 3.50 35.27 30.42
C ASP A 229 2.62 36.27 31.18
N SER A 230 1.43 36.48 30.64
CA SER A 230 0.51 37.57 30.98
C SER A 230 -0.42 37.16 32.12
N TYR A 231 0.19 36.76 33.25
CA TYR A 231 -0.48 36.14 34.40
C TYR A 231 -1.61 36.95 35.07
N ASN A 232 -1.88 38.19 34.67
CA ASN A 232 -2.76 39.11 35.38
C ASN A 232 -4.21 39.11 34.86
N TYR A 233 -5.13 38.89 35.79
CA TYR A 233 -6.60 38.75 35.64
C TYR A 233 -7.37 39.96 35.06
N TYR A 234 -6.69 40.95 34.47
CA TYR A 234 -7.24 42.27 34.15
C TYR A 234 -7.02 42.71 32.70
N GLY A 235 -6.98 41.75 31.76
CA GLY A 235 -7.06 42.02 30.31
C GLY A 235 -5.91 42.87 29.79
N ARG A 236 -4.67 42.49 30.13
CA ARG A 236 -3.46 43.18 29.69
C ARG A 236 -2.39 42.14 29.40
N GLN A 237 -2.06 41.99 28.13
CA GLN A 237 -1.34 40.85 27.58
C GLN A 237 -0.24 41.34 26.62
N THR A 238 0.70 40.47 26.22
CA THR A 238 1.75 40.80 25.25
C THR A 238 1.32 40.37 23.87
N ASP A 239 1.03 41.32 22.98
CA ASP A 239 0.56 41.08 21.61
C ASP A 239 1.52 40.14 20.84
N THR A 240 2.83 40.35 20.93
CA THR A 240 3.83 39.58 20.17
C THR A 240 5.21 39.58 20.84
N VAL A 241 5.91 38.45 20.78
CA VAL A 241 7.35 38.34 21.09
C VAL A 241 8.09 38.07 19.77
N THR A 242 9.13 38.83 19.46
CA THR A 242 9.94 38.64 18.24
C THR A 242 11.43 38.72 18.55
N LEU A 243 12.17 37.68 18.14
CA LEU A 243 13.64 37.63 18.12
C LEU A 243 14.08 37.72 16.66
N GLN A 244 14.99 38.65 16.34
CA GLN A 244 15.52 38.84 14.99
C GLN A 244 17.05 38.88 14.99
N GLY A 245 17.66 37.90 14.33
CA GLY A 245 19.13 37.77 14.19
C GLY A 245 19.82 38.87 13.38
N GLY A 246 19.11 39.89 12.89
CA GLY A 246 19.71 41.06 12.26
C GLY A 246 20.34 40.82 10.87
N ALA A 247 21.15 41.78 10.41
CA ALA A 247 21.77 41.76 9.08
C ALA A 247 23.31 41.66 9.11
N GLY A 248 23.94 41.87 10.26
CA GLY A 248 25.40 41.75 10.41
C GLY A 248 25.88 40.30 10.50
N THR A 249 27.16 40.07 10.20
CA THR A 249 27.79 38.74 10.37
C THR A 249 27.81 38.35 11.85
N ASN A 250 27.42 37.11 12.18
CA ASN A 250 27.26 36.57 13.55
C ASN A 250 26.28 37.36 14.46
N ALA A 251 25.50 38.29 13.91
CA ALA A 251 24.54 39.07 14.69
C ALA A 251 23.47 38.13 15.27
N HIS A 252 23.05 38.34 16.52
CA HIS A 252 22.13 37.40 17.17
C HIS A 252 21.15 37.95 18.22
N ALA A 253 20.02 37.25 18.35
CA ALA A 253 18.95 37.54 19.31
C ALA A 253 18.62 36.30 20.15
N SER A 254 18.59 36.41 21.49
CA SER A 254 18.35 35.25 22.36
C SER A 254 17.40 35.45 23.55
N ILE A 255 16.73 34.37 23.94
CA ILE A 255 16.08 34.19 25.25
C ILE A 255 16.64 32.91 25.87
N GLU A 256 17.38 33.02 26.98
CA GLU A 256 18.16 31.93 27.59
C GLU A 256 17.75 31.69 29.05
N ALA A 257 17.47 30.43 29.42
CA ALA A 257 17.10 30.03 30.78
C ALA A 257 17.93 28.87 31.35
N SER A 258 18.13 28.92 32.67
CA SER A 258 18.70 27.84 33.49
C SER A 258 17.71 27.26 34.51
N GLY A 259 16.43 27.18 34.12
CA GLY A 259 15.32 26.66 34.93
C GLY A 259 14.03 26.61 34.08
N ASP A 260 12.85 26.61 34.72
CA ASP A 260 11.55 26.74 34.02
C ASP A 260 11.55 27.96 33.08
N GLN A 261 11.24 27.75 31.81
CA GLN A 261 11.18 28.81 30.79
C GLN A 261 9.79 28.90 30.16
N ARG A 262 9.25 30.13 30.09
CA ARG A 262 7.99 30.42 29.40
C ARG A 262 8.14 31.62 28.47
N VAL A 263 7.83 31.40 27.20
CA VAL A 263 7.68 32.45 26.18
C VAL A 263 6.25 32.36 25.64
N GLU A 264 5.42 33.32 26.04
CA GLU A 264 3.97 33.35 25.80
C GLU A 264 3.60 34.73 25.21
N ALA A 265 2.67 34.80 24.25
CA ALA A 265 2.20 36.03 23.62
C ALA A 265 0.81 35.80 23.01
N ASP A 266 -0.07 36.80 22.91
CA ASP A 266 -1.44 36.60 22.44
C ASP A 266 -1.52 36.32 20.93
N PHE A 267 -0.73 36.99 20.08
CA PHE A 267 -0.81 36.75 18.63
C PHE A 267 0.35 35.93 18.08
N ASN A 268 1.60 36.30 18.36
CA ASN A 268 2.76 35.65 17.72
C ASN A 268 3.97 35.51 18.64
N VAL A 269 4.64 34.35 18.58
CA VAL A 269 6.04 34.18 18.99
C VAL A 269 6.88 33.90 17.74
N ASN A 270 7.73 34.85 17.37
CA ASN A 270 8.57 34.77 16.18
C ASN A 270 10.05 34.62 16.56
N VAL A 271 10.71 33.60 16.04
CA VAL A 271 12.16 33.38 16.12
C VAL A 271 12.69 33.41 14.69
N LEU A 272 13.40 34.48 14.33
CA LEU A 272 13.76 34.79 12.94
C LEU A 272 15.27 34.95 12.76
N GLY A 273 15.86 34.08 11.94
CA GLY A 273 17.27 34.11 11.58
C GLY A 273 17.64 35.36 10.77
N GLY A 274 18.94 35.70 10.77
CA GLY A 274 19.41 36.95 10.16
C GLY A 274 19.72 36.87 8.66
N SER A 275 19.72 38.01 7.98
CA SER A 275 20.22 38.09 6.59
C SER A 275 21.76 38.07 6.50
N GLY A 276 22.44 38.26 7.63
CA GLY A 276 23.91 38.19 7.74
C GLY A 276 24.45 36.75 7.79
N SER A 277 25.71 36.57 7.42
CA SER A 277 26.39 35.28 7.50
C SER A 277 26.49 34.82 8.96
N GLY A 278 26.04 33.60 9.27
CA GLY A 278 26.03 33.05 10.63
C GLY A 278 25.09 33.79 11.60
N ALA A 279 24.16 34.60 11.11
CA ALA A 279 23.29 35.43 11.95
C ALA A 279 22.04 34.67 12.43
N TRP A 280 21.69 34.74 13.71
CA TRP A 280 20.75 33.78 14.33
C TRP A 280 19.78 34.32 15.38
N ALA A 281 18.67 33.61 15.58
CA ALA A 281 17.73 33.86 16.68
C ALA A 281 17.44 32.55 17.44
N LYS A 282 17.42 32.58 18.78
CA LYS A 282 17.29 31.36 19.58
C LYS A 282 16.51 31.53 20.90
N ILE A 283 15.62 30.58 21.19
CA ILE A 283 15.06 30.37 22.53
C ILE A 283 15.69 29.10 23.09
N GLU A 284 16.48 29.20 24.15
CA GLU A 284 17.27 28.11 24.70
C GLU A 284 17.03 27.91 26.20
N LYS A 285 16.92 26.65 26.62
CA LYS A 285 16.89 26.28 28.04
C LYS A 285 17.77 25.05 28.28
N LEU A 286 18.92 25.27 28.92
CA LEU A 286 20.03 24.31 28.96
C LEU A 286 19.86 23.12 29.94
N PRO A 287 19.23 23.24 31.14
CA PRO A 287 19.14 22.10 32.06
C PRO A 287 18.12 21.03 31.64
N VAL A 288 18.41 19.77 32.00
CA VAL A 288 17.47 18.63 31.87
C VAL A 288 16.32 18.67 32.88
N SER A 289 16.49 19.35 34.02
CA SER A 289 15.41 19.65 34.97
C SER A 289 14.47 20.71 34.42
N ASP A 290 13.21 20.74 34.86
CA ASP A 290 12.22 21.79 34.55
C ASP A 290 11.72 21.79 33.08
N GLU A 291 10.70 22.59 32.75
CA GLU A 291 10.04 22.58 31.42
C GLU A 291 10.36 23.85 30.60
N GLN A 292 10.49 23.70 29.27
CA GLN A 292 10.44 24.81 28.31
C GLN A 292 9.05 24.86 27.66
N ARG A 293 8.39 26.01 27.73
CA ARG A 293 7.10 26.27 27.06
C ARG A 293 7.22 27.46 26.11
N VAL A 294 6.88 27.26 24.83
CA VAL A 294 6.82 28.32 23.81
C VAL A 294 5.50 28.23 23.07
N GLY A 295 4.58 29.16 23.34
CA GLY A 295 3.17 28.95 23.02
C GLY A 295 2.54 27.96 23.98
N PHE A 296 1.50 28.40 24.71
CA PHE A 296 0.79 27.56 25.68
C PHE A 296 -0.65 28.03 25.89
N TYR A 297 -1.57 27.07 25.96
CA TYR A 297 -2.99 27.29 26.23
C TYR A 297 -3.34 26.79 27.65
N ARG A 298 -4.22 27.49 28.37
CA ARG A 298 -4.64 27.16 29.74
C ARG A 298 -6.09 26.64 29.79
N PRO A 299 -6.32 25.32 29.68
CA PRO A 299 -7.67 24.74 29.68
C PRO A 299 -8.38 24.84 31.05
N ASP A 300 -7.67 25.18 32.12
CA ASP A 300 -8.23 25.35 33.46
C ASP A 300 -8.99 26.68 33.67
N CYS A 301 -8.92 27.62 32.72
CA CYS A 301 -9.56 28.93 32.85
C CYS A 301 -10.57 29.24 31.72
N HIS A 302 -11.76 28.65 31.82
CA HIS A 302 -12.93 28.91 30.96
C HIS A 302 -13.43 30.38 30.97
N TRP A 303 -12.84 31.25 31.80
CA TRP A 303 -13.09 32.71 31.83
C TRP A 303 -11.86 33.57 31.48
N CYS A 304 -10.71 32.97 31.16
CA CYS A 304 -9.52 33.66 30.64
C CYS A 304 -9.60 33.68 29.10
N SER A 305 -10.63 34.34 28.55
CA SER A 305 -11.04 34.31 27.13
C SER A 305 -10.04 34.90 26.11
N ASN A 306 -8.78 35.09 26.49
CA ASN A 306 -7.84 35.94 25.77
C ASN A 306 -6.44 35.34 25.60
N SER A 307 -5.98 34.42 26.47
CA SER A 307 -4.58 33.99 26.48
C SER A 307 -4.41 32.71 25.65
N THR A 308 -4.30 32.91 24.35
CA THR A 308 -4.25 31.88 23.30
C THR A 308 -3.16 32.26 22.31
N VAL A 309 -1.96 31.66 22.42
CA VAL A 309 -0.86 31.98 21.49
C VAL A 309 -1.22 31.53 20.09
N ASP A 310 -1.67 32.46 19.23
CA ASP A 310 -2.18 32.12 17.90
C ASP A 310 -1.10 31.43 17.06
N ASN A 311 0.06 32.07 16.87
CA ASN A 311 1.11 31.58 15.97
C ASN A 311 2.47 31.43 16.65
N VAL A 312 3.20 30.37 16.29
CA VAL A 312 4.63 30.23 16.57
C VAL A 312 5.38 30.07 15.23
N THR A 313 6.36 30.93 14.99
CA THR A 313 7.16 30.94 13.75
C THR A 313 8.65 30.77 14.08
N VAL A 314 9.31 29.78 13.47
CA VAL A 314 10.75 29.53 13.57
C VAL A 314 11.34 29.53 12.16
N GLY A 315 11.74 30.71 11.68
CA GLY A 315 12.16 30.92 10.28
C GLY A 315 13.63 31.28 10.16
N ALA A 316 14.40 30.49 9.43
CA ALA A 316 15.78 30.80 9.08
C ALA A 316 15.89 32.10 8.24
N GLY A 317 17.09 32.66 8.19
CA GLY A 317 17.36 33.87 7.42
C GLY A 317 17.76 33.61 5.96
N SER A 318 18.24 34.67 5.31
CA SER A 318 18.81 34.60 3.96
C SER A 318 20.35 34.50 3.95
N GLY A 319 21.00 34.58 5.11
CA GLY A 319 22.45 34.51 5.23
C GLY A 319 22.99 33.08 5.17
N PHE A 320 24.21 32.92 4.67
CA PHE A 320 24.97 31.65 4.76
C PHE A 320 25.04 31.20 6.23
N GLY A 321 24.60 29.98 6.53
CA GLY A 321 24.55 29.44 7.90
C GLY A 321 23.69 30.24 8.89
N SER A 322 22.76 31.08 8.42
CA SER A 322 21.81 31.79 9.30
C SER A 322 20.73 30.86 9.82
N TYR A 323 20.31 30.99 11.08
CA TYR A 323 19.38 30.01 11.67
C TYR A 323 18.39 30.60 12.68
N ALA A 324 17.30 29.85 12.89
CA ALA A 324 16.33 30.09 13.95
C ALA A 324 16.11 28.80 14.73
N GLU A 325 16.16 28.85 16.06
CA GLU A 325 16.07 27.64 16.90
C GLU A 325 15.24 27.83 18.18
N ILE A 326 14.47 26.80 18.54
CA ILE A 326 13.92 26.60 19.90
C ILE A 326 14.49 25.28 20.44
N SER A 327 15.40 25.34 21.42
CA SER A 327 16.14 24.18 21.95
C SER A 327 15.99 23.97 23.46
N THR A 328 15.98 22.70 23.90
CA THR A 328 16.20 22.37 25.31
C THR A 328 16.73 20.96 25.53
N LEU A 329 17.34 20.71 26.70
CA LEU A 329 17.62 19.36 27.21
C LEU A 329 16.53 18.81 28.16
N GLY A 330 15.53 19.61 28.54
CA GLY A 330 14.43 19.19 29.44
C GLY A 330 13.14 18.90 28.68
N VAL A 331 12.01 18.75 29.38
CA VAL A 331 10.71 18.58 28.70
C VAL A 331 10.40 19.83 27.88
N GLN A 332 10.05 19.65 26.60
CA GLN A 332 9.74 20.74 25.68
C GLN A 332 8.26 20.72 25.32
N ARG A 333 7.65 21.90 25.27
CA ARG A 333 6.26 22.10 24.82
C ARG A 333 6.17 23.31 23.89
N VAL A 334 5.77 23.07 22.65
CA VAL A 334 5.49 24.12 21.66
C VAL A 334 4.03 24.03 21.22
N SER A 335 3.16 24.87 21.80
CA SER A 335 1.70 24.73 21.69
C SER A 335 1.01 26.02 21.21
N PRO A 336 1.06 26.35 19.91
CA PRO A 336 0.21 27.36 19.31
C PRO A 336 -1.25 26.89 19.18
N VAL A 337 -2.16 27.85 18.95
CA VAL A 337 -3.61 27.63 18.83
C VAL A 337 -4.08 27.66 17.36
N SER A 338 -3.49 28.52 16.54
CA SER A 338 -3.85 28.73 15.12
C SER A 338 -2.79 28.17 14.15
N SER A 339 -1.49 28.44 14.35
CA SER A 339 -0.45 27.83 13.51
C SER A 339 0.95 27.65 14.12
N LEU A 340 1.66 26.63 13.63
CA LEU A 340 3.10 26.43 13.79
C LEU A 340 3.77 26.51 12.41
N THR A 341 4.81 27.32 12.26
CA THR A 341 5.61 27.36 11.02
C THR A 341 7.08 27.21 11.35
N VAL A 342 7.74 26.23 10.72
CA VAL A 342 9.19 26.02 10.79
C VAL A 342 9.74 26.09 9.36
N GLN A 343 10.72 26.95 9.10
CA GLN A 343 11.15 27.28 7.74
C GLN A 343 12.68 27.34 7.60
N GLY A 344 13.20 26.61 6.61
CA GLY A 344 14.60 26.66 6.15
C GLY A 344 14.87 27.89 5.28
N GLY A 345 16.15 28.28 5.19
CA GLY A 345 16.54 29.60 4.70
C GLY A 345 16.78 29.69 3.20
N ALA A 346 17.08 30.91 2.73
CA ALA A 346 17.55 31.15 1.37
C ALA A 346 19.08 31.02 1.23
N GLY A 347 19.81 31.06 2.35
CA GLY A 347 21.27 30.87 2.38
C GLY A 347 21.65 29.39 2.41
N GLU A 348 22.85 29.07 1.91
CA GLU A 348 23.47 27.75 2.09
C GLU A 348 23.61 27.42 3.59
N GLY A 349 23.20 26.21 3.99
CA GLY A 349 23.21 25.73 5.38
C GLY A 349 22.25 26.45 6.34
N ALA A 350 21.29 27.25 5.84
CA ALA A 350 20.41 28.05 6.69
C ALA A 350 19.17 27.27 7.16
N TYR A 351 18.96 27.15 8.48
CA TYR A 351 17.99 26.20 9.04
C TYR A 351 17.02 26.79 10.09
N GLY A 352 15.79 26.27 10.10
CA GLY A 352 14.78 26.54 11.13
C GLY A 352 14.52 25.26 11.93
N ARG A 353 14.68 25.30 13.25
CA ARG A 353 14.68 24.08 14.09
C ARG A 353 13.91 24.20 15.40
N ILE A 354 13.19 23.13 15.76
CA ILE A 354 12.71 22.87 17.12
C ILE A 354 13.36 21.57 17.61
N SER A 355 14.19 21.64 18.65
CA SER A 355 15.10 20.57 19.09
C SER A 355 14.91 20.21 20.57
N ASN A 356 14.93 18.91 20.89
CA ASN A 356 15.01 18.41 22.26
C ASN A 356 15.96 17.22 22.39
N ASP A 357 17.12 17.43 23.00
CA ASP A 357 18.25 16.50 22.91
C ASP A 357 18.26 15.40 23.99
N ALA A 358 17.25 15.30 24.87
CA ALA A 358 17.25 14.28 25.94
C ALA A 358 15.88 13.84 26.51
N ALA A 359 14.79 14.59 26.29
CA ALA A 359 13.53 14.36 27.00
C ALA A 359 12.31 14.42 26.05
N THR A 360 11.11 14.22 26.59
CA THR A 360 9.87 14.21 25.79
C THR A 360 9.60 15.58 25.17
N GLN A 361 9.37 15.60 23.85
CA GLN A 361 8.94 16.77 23.09
C GLN A 361 7.44 16.68 22.83
N TYR A 362 6.71 17.75 23.19
CA TYR A 362 5.29 17.93 22.93
C TYR A 362 5.09 19.08 21.93
N ILE A 363 4.48 18.80 20.79
CA ILE A 363 4.17 19.79 19.74
C ILE A 363 2.65 19.84 19.55
N GLY A 364 2.07 21.05 19.53
CA GLY A 364 0.64 21.26 19.39
C GLY A 364 -0.15 21.17 20.71
N ASN A 365 -1.46 20.94 20.61
CA ASN A 365 -2.40 20.99 21.75
C ASN A 365 -3.57 20.01 21.56
N SER A 366 -3.65 19.02 22.47
CA SER A 366 -4.60 17.90 22.44
C SER A 366 -6.05 18.24 22.83
N TYR A 367 -6.37 19.51 23.13
CA TYR A 367 -7.73 19.92 23.49
C TYR A 367 -8.59 20.32 22.28
N ASP A 368 -8.01 21.00 21.28
CA ASP A 368 -8.76 21.55 20.14
C ASP A 368 -8.33 21.00 18.77
N GLY A 369 -7.12 20.43 18.64
CA GLY A 369 -6.64 19.79 17.41
C GLY A 369 -6.63 20.70 16.16
N SER A 370 -6.64 22.02 16.35
CA SER A 370 -6.91 23.01 15.29
C SER A 370 -5.66 23.53 14.58
N ALA A 371 -4.54 23.63 15.30
CA ALA A 371 -3.36 24.39 14.86
C ALA A 371 -2.73 23.78 13.59
N SER A 372 -2.76 24.53 12.49
CA SER A 372 -2.12 24.10 11.24
C SER A 372 -0.60 24.17 11.35
N THR A 373 0.12 23.17 10.82
CA THR A 373 1.58 23.11 10.91
C THR A 373 2.22 23.03 9.53
N ASN A 374 3.18 23.91 9.29
CA ASN A 374 3.92 24.00 8.03
C ASN A 374 5.42 23.86 8.31
N ILE A 375 6.03 22.81 7.78
CA ILE A 375 7.47 22.57 7.83
C ILE A 375 7.98 22.70 6.40
N LEU A 376 8.74 23.77 6.15
CA LEU A 376 9.09 24.22 4.80
C LEU A 376 10.60 24.21 4.64
N GLY A 377 11.12 23.32 3.80
CA GLY A 377 12.52 23.32 3.40
C GLY A 377 12.90 24.63 2.68
N GLY A 378 14.19 24.97 2.72
CA GLY A 378 14.72 26.21 2.20
C GLY A 378 14.94 26.26 0.69
N ALA A 379 15.61 27.31 0.23
CA ALA A 379 16.03 27.48 -1.15
C ALA A 379 17.55 27.34 -1.36
N GLY A 380 18.34 27.44 -0.28
CA GLY A 380 19.79 27.27 -0.31
C GLY A 380 20.23 25.80 -0.22
N LEU A 381 21.45 25.49 -0.66
CA LEU A 381 22.08 24.18 -0.48
C LEU A 381 22.10 23.79 1.01
N GLY A 382 21.51 22.66 1.39
CA GLY A 382 21.42 22.17 2.77
C GLY A 382 20.48 22.96 3.70
N ALA A 383 19.64 23.85 3.16
CA ALA A 383 18.77 24.72 3.95
C ALA A 383 17.46 24.00 4.35
N HIS A 384 17.32 23.61 5.62
CA HIS A 384 16.31 22.65 6.05
C HIS A 384 15.39 23.18 7.18
N ALA A 385 14.26 22.50 7.37
CA ALA A 385 13.34 22.72 8.48
C ALA A 385 13.13 21.43 9.28
N THR A 386 13.35 21.49 10.59
CA THR A 386 13.36 20.32 11.48
C THR A 386 12.51 20.51 12.74
N ILE A 387 11.72 19.50 13.07
CA ILE A 387 11.18 19.27 14.43
C ILE A 387 11.73 17.93 14.91
N GLU A 388 12.72 17.95 15.79
CA GLU A 388 13.47 16.76 16.17
C GLU A 388 13.64 16.59 17.68
N THR A 389 13.71 15.34 18.12
CA THR A 389 14.07 15.00 19.49
C THR A 389 14.79 13.66 19.58
N PHE A 390 15.68 13.51 20.56
CA PHE A 390 16.27 12.24 20.96
C PHE A 390 15.42 11.52 22.03
N GLY A 391 14.43 12.18 22.64
CA GLY A 391 13.43 11.55 23.48
C GLY A 391 12.25 10.98 22.67
N SER A 392 11.16 10.63 23.37
CA SER A 392 9.89 10.33 22.71
C SER A 392 9.24 11.62 22.18
N GLN A 393 8.65 11.55 21.00
CA GLN A 393 8.00 12.68 20.34
C GLN A 393 6.48 12.49 20.34
N ILE A 394 5.75 13.49 20.84
CA ILE A 394 4.28 13.54 20.84
C ILE A 394 3.86 14.81 20.10
N VAL A 395 3.15 14.64 19.00
CA VAL A 395 2.74 15.72 18.09
C VAL A 395 1.22 15.61 17.91
N ASP A 396 0.47 16.66 18.29
CA ASP A 396 -0.99 16.66 18.28
C ASP A 396 -1.54 17.97 17.71
N LEU A 397 -1.93 17.93 16.43
CA LEU A 397 -2.05 19.10 15.55
C LEU A 397 -3.28 19.03 14.64
N GLY A 398 -3.57 20.16 13.97
CA GLY A 398 -4.47 20.19 12.83
C GLY A 398 -3.81 19.67 11.55
N ASN A 399 -4.08 20.31 10.42
CA ASN A 399 -3.45 19.96 9.15
C ASN A 399 -1.93 20.19 9.22
N THR A 400 -1.15 19.13 8.98
CA THR A 400 0.32 19.14 9.04
C THR A 400 0.90 18.90 7.65
N THR A 401 1.72 19.83 7.19
CA THR A 401 2.31 19.84 5.84
C THR A 401 3.83 19.93 5.94
N LEU A 402 4.52 18.94 5.37
CA LEU A 402 5.97 18.92 5.18
C LEU A 402 6.22 19.11 3.68
N THR A 403 6.81 20.24 3.30
CA THR A 403 7.22 20.52 1.91
C THR A 403 8.72 20.69 1.88
N ALA A 404 9.44 19.75 1.28
CA ALA A 404 10.87 19.90 1.10
C ALA A 404 11.18 20.99 0.07
N GLY A 405 12.32 21.65 0.25
CA GLY A 405 12.71 22.86 -0.43
C GLY A 405 13.24 22.66 -1.85
N THR A 406 13.71 23.74 -2.46
CA THR A 406 14.11 23.73 -3.89
C THR A 406 15.59 23.47 -4.13
N GLY A 407 16.46 23.70 -3.13
CA GLY A 407 17.90 23.43 -3.24
C GLY A 407 18.25 22.01 -2.80
N ASN A 408 19.40 21.50 -3.21
CA ASN A 408 19.89 20.18 -2.81
C ASN A 408 19.98 20.06 -1.27
N ALA A 409 19.53 18.94 -0.70
CA ALA A 409 19.38 18.67 0.74
C ALA A 409 18.56 19.72 1.53
N SER A 410 17.56 20.35 0.89
CA SER A 410 16.65 21.31 1.56
C SER A 410 15.50 20.61 2.29
N ASP A 411 15.81 19.78 3.27
CA ASP A 411 14.84 18.82 3.81
C ASP A 411 13.75 19.44 4.73
N ALA A 412 12.63 18.75 4.88
CA ALA A 412 11.53 19.07 5.79
C ALA A 412 11.18 17.85 6.67
N LEU A 413 11.52 17.90 7.96
CA LEU A 413 11.66 16.70 8.81
C LEU A 413 10.88 16.77 10.13
N ILE A 414 10.24 15.67 10.52
CA ILE A 414 9.77 15.40 11.90
C ILE A 414 10.42 14.09 12.39
N ASN A 415 11.34 14.18 13.36
CA ASN A 415 12.21 13.07 13.77
C ASN A 415 12.12 12.74 15.28
N ALA A 416 11.88 11.47 15.61
CA ALA A 416 12.21 10.89 16.92
C ALA A 416 13.46 10.00 16.77
N LEU A 417 14.64 10.52 17.15
CA LEU A 417 15.94 9.99 16.75
C LEU A 417 16.42 8.78 17.56
N ASP A 418 16.05 8.67 18.85
CA ASP A 418 16.30 7.51 19.71
C ASP A 418 15.01 7.01 20.42
N GLY A 419 13.86 7.65 20.18
CA GLY A 419 12.60 7.42 20.89
C GLY A 419 11.43 6.98 20.01
N THR A 420 10.30 6.71 20.66
CA THR A 420 9.00 6.46 20.02
C THR A 420 8.36 7.75 19.50
N GLN A 421 7.50 7.63 18.49
CA GLN A 421 6.79 8.77 17.90
C GLN A 421 5.28 8.52 17.89
N THR A 422 4.51 9.49 18.39
CA THR A 422 3.03 9.53 18.26
C THR A 422 2.63 10.81 17.56
N LEU A 423 2.00 10.68 16.40
CA LEU A 423 1.57 11.78 15.53
C LEU A 423 0.04 11.73 15.35
N SER A 424 -0.66 12.65 15.99
CA SER A 424 -2.10 12.90 15.86
C SER A 424 -2.28 14.17 15.02
N VAL A 425 -2.96 14.06 13.87
CA VAL A 425 -3.09 15.17 12.92
C VAL A 425 -4.47 15.21 12.24
N GLY A 426 -4.86 16.40 11.77
CA GLY A 426 -6.00 16.58 10.87
C GLY A 426 -5.79 15.85 9.55
N ASN A 427 -4.94 16.39 8.68
CA ASN A 427 -4.40 15.72 7.50
C ASN A 427 -2.87 15.77 7.55
N LEU A 428 -2.19 14.76 6.99
CA LEU A 428 -0.73 14.72 6.84
C LEU A 428 -0.35 14.78 5.36
N THR A 429 0.36 15.84 4.95
CA THR A 429 0.82 16.01 3.57
C THR A 429 2.35 16.09 3.54
N LEU A 430 3.01 15.18 2.85
CA LEU A 430 4.45 15.18 2.59
C LEU A 430 4.71 15.36 1.09
N THR A 431 5.54 16.34 0.74
CA THR A 431 5.92 16.63 -0.65
C THR A 431 7.44 16.68 -0.76
N GLY A 432 8.02 15.72 -1.49
CA GLY A 432 9.43 15.75 -1.88
C GLY A 432 9.71 16.97 -2.78
N GLY A 433 10.91 17.53 -2.67
CA GLY A 433 11.22 18.84 -3.24
C GLY A 433 12.11 18.76 -4.48
N GLY A 434 13.19 19.54 -4.43
CA GLY A 434 14.26 19.59 -5.42
C GLY A 434 13.88 20.36 -6.68
N SER A 435 14.85 21.08 -7.26
CA SER A 435 14.73 21.64 -8.61
C SER A 435 14.98 20.57 -9.67
N ALA A 436 14.15 20.59 -10.73
CA ALA A 436 14.17 19.58 -11.77
C ALA A 436 15.54 19.46 -12.47
N GLY A 437 16.20 18.32 -12.27
CA GLY A 437 17.42 17.92 -12.99
C GLY A 437 18.75 18.03 -12.25
N ALA A 438 18.78 18.48 -10.98
CA ALA A 438 20.04 18.55 -10.21
C ALA A 438 19.89 18.34 -8.70
N ASP A 439 18.88 18.93 -8.08
CA ASP A 439 18.78 19.03 -6.61
C ASP A 439 17.87 17.94 -6.02
N THR A 440 18.29 17.30 -4.93
CA THR A 440 17.47 16.34 -4.17
C THR A 440 16.91 17.01 -2.91
N ALA A 441 15.68 16.71 -2.49
CA ALA A 441 15.17 17.16 -1.18
C ALA A 441 14.07 16.24 -0.63
N VAL A 442 14.11 15.98 0.68
CA VAL A 442 13.31 14.96 1.36
C VAL A 442 12.30 15.57 2.33
N ALA A 443 11.04 15.14 2.23
CA ALA A 443 10.00 15.40 3.24
C ALA A 443 9.76 14.12 4.04
N ARG A 444 10.07 14.09 5.35
CA ARG A 444 10.12 12.85 6.13
C ARG A 444 9.56 12.94 7.54
N VAL A 445 8.86 11.88 7.94
CA VAL A 445 8.42 11.61 9.33
C VAL A 445 9.09 10.31 9.78
N PHE A 446 10.03 10.40 10.73
CA PHE A 446 10.90 9.29 11.15
C PHE A 446 10.82 8.99 12.65
N ALA A 447 10.88 7.70 13.01
CA ALA A 447 11.10 7.24 14.39
C ALA A 447 12.10 6.07 14.48
N ALA A 448 13.07 6.16 15.39
CA ALA A 448 13.94 5.02 15.72
C ALA A 448 13.23 3.97 16.59
N GLY A 449 12.36 4.40 17.50
CA GLY A 449 11.41 3.53 18.19
C GLY A 449 10.11 3.32 17.38
N ASP A 450 9.14 2.66 18.00
CA ASP A 450 7.82 2.44 17.42
C ASP A 450 7.12 3.76 17.01
N GLN A 451 6.40 3.72 15.89
CA GLN A 451 5.75 4.86 15.27
C GLN A 451 4.24 4.64 15.20
N THR A 452 3.46 5.56 15.76
CA THR A 452 1.99 5.56 15.73
C THR A 452 1.49 6.85 15.08
N ILE A 453 0.70 6.73 14.01
CA ILE A 453 0.16 7.88 13.26
C ILE A 453 -1.36 7.75 13.15
N HIS A 454 -2.09 8.79 13.56
CA HIS A 454 -3.53 8.93 13.40
C HIS A 454 -3.83 10.17 12.54
N GLY A 455 -4.67 10.02 11.51
CA GLY A 455 -5.05 11.14 10.63
C GLY A 455 -6.42 11.00 9.96
N SER A 456 -6.85 12.03 9.23
CA SER A 456 -8.03 11.96 8.35
C SER A 456 -7.62 11.53 6.94
N LEU A 457 -6.60 12.16 6.37
CA LEU A 457 -5.94 11.75 5.12
C LEU A 457 -4.43 11.81 5.32
N ILE A 458 -3.72 10.82 4.77
CA ILE A 458 -2.26 10.82 4.66
C ILE A 458 -1.90 10.81 3.17
N ALA A 459 -1.12 11.79 2.74
CA ALA A 459 -0.75 12.01 1.34
C ALA A 459 0.77 12.22 1.22
N LEU A 460 1.44 11.37 0.42
CA LEU A 460 2.86 11.48 0.12
C LEU A 460 3.04 11.63 -1.40
N THR A 461 3.77 12.64 -1.82
CA THR A 461 4.10 12.88 -3.25
C THR A 461 5.61 13.00 -3.41
N GLY A 462 6.20 12.17 -4.28
CA GLY A 462 7.60 12.31 -4.68
C GLY A 462 7.85 13.63 -5.43
N GLY A 463 9.08 14.12 -5.37
CA GLY A 463 9.44 15.44 -5.86
C GLY A 463 9.64 15.58 -7.38
N VAL A 464 10.00 16.80 -7.78
CA VAL A 464 10.31 17.13 -9.18
C VAL A 464 11.81 17.12 -9.45
N GLY A 465 12.64 17.28 -8.42
CA GLY A 465 14.08 17.00 -8.46
C GLY A 465 14.39 15.50 -8.45
N PRO A 466 15.59 15.08 -8.89
CA PRO A 466 16.05 13.70 -8.74
C PRO A 466 16.07 13.28 -7.26
N GLU A 467 15.92 11.97 -6.99
CA GLU A 467 15.98 11.33 -5.66
C GLU A 467 15.09 11.99 -4.58
N SER A 468 14.12 12.83 -4.98
CA SER A 468 13.36 13.68 -4.06
C SER A 468 12.15 12.94 -3.54
N ILE A 469 12.15 12.65 -2.24
CA ILE A 469 11.29 11.62 -1.64
C ILE A 469 10.36 12.21 -0.56
N ALA A 470 9.11 11.76 -0.55
CA ALA A 470 8.21 11.84 0.59
C ALA A 470 8.22 10.50 1.34
N ARG A 471 8.54 10.48 2.64
CA ARG A 471 8.79 9.25 3.40
C ARG A 471 8.18 9.26 4.81
N ILE A 472 7.49 8.19 5.19
CA ILE A 472 7.15 7.88 6.58
C ILE A 472 7.86 6.58 6.93
N ASP A 473 8.80 6.60 7.87
CA ASP A 473 9.57 5.39 8.20
C ASP A 473 9.93 5.20 9.68
N THR A 474 10.13 3.94 10.07
CA THR A 474 10.57 3.58 11.42
C THR A 474 11.48 2.34 11.44
N LEU A 475 12.41 2.32 12.42
CA LEU A 475 13.19 1.12 12.74
C LEU A 475 12.45 0.16 13.69
N GLY A 476 11.46 0.67 14.44
CA GLY A 476 10.51 -0.10 15.23
C GLY A 476 9.32 -0.61 14.40
N SER A 477 8.22 -0.93 15.07
CA SER A 477 6.94 -1.27 14.43
C SER A 477 6.10 -0.03 14.14
N GLN A 478 5.30 -0.11 13.09
CA GLN A 478 4.53 1.01 12.54
C GLN A 478 3.03 0.73 12.60
N THR A 479 2.31 1.62 13.29
CA THR A 479 0.84 1.68 13.30
C THR A 479 0.40 2.95 12.59
N ILE A 480 -0.43 2.82 11.55
CA ILE A 480 -1.03 3.97 10.87
C ILE A 480 -2.54 3.77 10.78
N GLN A 481 -3.30 4.79 11.16
CA GLN A 481 -4.77 4.80 11.10
C GLN A 481 -5.24 6.08 10.41
N SER A 482 -5.96 5.96 9.29
CA SER A 482 -6.46 7.11 8.54
C SER A 482 -7.75 6.83 7.77
N SER A 483 -8.55 7.86 7.45
CA SER A 483 -9.68 7.68 6.51
C SER A 483 -9.22 7.53 5.05
N GLY A 484 -7.93 7.74 4.76
CA GLY A 484 -7.31 7.27 3.53
C GLY A 484 -5.79 7.44 3.46
N LEU A 485 -5.17 6.74 2.51
CA LEU A 485 -3.77 6.89 2.11
C LEU A 485 -3.68 7.17 0.61
N SER A 486 -2.85 8.15 0.24
CA SER A 486 -2.50 8.45 -1.15
C SER A 486 -0.99 8.53 -1.31
N LEU A 487 -0.39 7.61 -2.06
CA LEU A 487 1.02 7.62 -2.43
C LEU A 487 1.16 7.89 -3.94
N ALA A 488 1.95 8.89 -4.30
CA ALA A 488 2.27 9.22 -5.68
C ALA A 488 3.79 9.30 -5.88
N GLY A 489 4.34 8.52 -6.82
CA GLY A 489 5.74 8.66 -7.25
C GLY A 489 5.98 10.01 -7.93
N GLY A 490 7.23 10.49 -7.88
CA GLY A 490 7.57 11.84 -8.35
C GLY A 490 7.63 12.00 -9.88
N THR A 491 8.03 13.20 -10.31
CA THR A 491 8.33 13.48 -11.72
C THR A 491 9.83 13.53 -12.01
N GLY A 492 10.67 13.76 -11.00
CA GLY A 492 12.13 13.62 -11.11
C GLY A 492 12.55 12.15 -11.18
N ALA A 493 13.77 11.86 -11.65
CA ALA A 493 14.29 10.49 -11.65
C ALA A 493 14.49 9.98 -10.21
N ASP A 494 14.18 8.71 -9.95
CA ASP A 494 14.37 8.03 -8.66
C ASP A 494 13.58 8.66 -7.47
N ALA A 495 12.72 9.65 -7.74
CA ALA A 495 11.83 10.30 -6.79
C ALA A 495 10.64 9.40 -6.38
N GLY A 496 10.14 9.55 -5.14
CA GLY A 496 9.08 8.62 -4.69
C GLY A 496 8.32 8.97 -3.41
N ALA A 497 7.30 8.16 -3.15
CA ALA A 497 6.49 8.15 -1.94
C ALA A 497 6.66 6.80 -1.22
N GLN A 498 7.07 6.82 0.05
CA GLN A 498 7.49 5.62 0.77
C GLN A 498 6.88 5.54 2.18
N VAL A 499 6.34 4.37 2.55
CA VAL A 499 5.89 4.06 3.92
C VAL A 499 6.57 2.77 4.39
N GLU A 500 7.55 2.87 5.28
CA GLU A 500 8.46 1.76 5.62
C GLU A 500 8.53 1.45 7.13
N SER A 501 8.64 0.17 7.47
CA SER A 501 9.08 -0.29 8.79
C SER A 501 10.17 -1.34 8.64
N ALA A 502 11.25 -1.24 9.41
CA ALA A 502 12.25 -2.32 9.50
C ALA A 502 11.72 -3.58 10.20
N THR A 503 10.53 -3.52 10.83
CA THR A 503 9.85 -4.66 11.46
C THR A 503 8.42 -4.81 10.92
N SER A 504 7.38 -4.62 11.75
CA SER A 504 5.99 -4.87 11.36
C SER A 504 5.22 -3.59 11.01
N GLN A 505 4.30 -3.70 10.04
CA GLN A 505 3.33 -2.67 9.70
C GLN A 505 1.92 -3.17 9.97
N THR A 506 1.14 -2.43 10.77
CA THR A 506 -0.31 -2.64 10.89
C THR A 506 -1.03 -1.36 10.50
N LEU A 507 -1.65 -1.38 9.33
CA LEU A 507 -2.20 -0.19 8.69
C LEU A 507 -3.73 -0.32 8.54
N TRP A 508 -4.46 0.69 8.98
CA TRP A 508 -5.91 0.80 8.85
C TRP A 508 -6.26 2.03 8.03
N PHE A 509 -6.96 1.82 6.90
CA PHE A 509 -7.29 2.87 5.96
C PHE A 509 -8.75 2.81 5.52
N GLY A 510 -9.30 3.95 5.12
CA GLY A 510 -10.54 3.96 4.31
C GLY A 510 -10.24 3.48 2.89
N ASN A 511 -9.85 4.41 2.02
CA ASN A 511 -9.33 4.11 0.69
C ASN A 511 -7.80 4.15 0.67
N VAL A 512 -7.17 3.30 -0.14
CA VAL A 512 -5.73 3.36 -0.42
C VAL A 512 -5.50 3.48 -1.92
N SER A 513 -4.76 4.51 -2.32
CA SER A 513 -4.26 4.69 -3.68
C SER A 513 -2.73 4.74 -3.68
N ILE A 514 -2.10 3.89 -4.49
CA ILE A 514 -0.65 3.81 -4.65
C ILE A 514 -0.36 3.91 -6.15
N THR A 515 0.23 5.03 -6.59
CA THR A 515 0.45 5.34 -8.01
C THR A 515 1.93 5.57 -8.26
N GLY A 516 2.55 4.78 -9.12
CA GLY A 516 3.93 5.00 -9.58
C GLY A 516 4.08 6.36 -10.29
N GLY A 517 5.28 6.93 -10.30
CA GLY A 517 5.49 8.28 -10.80
C GLY A 517 5.60 8.39 -12.32
N SER A 518 5.96 9.58 -12.80
CA SER A 518 6.23 9.84 -14.23
C SER A 518 7.71 9.95 -14.56
N GLY A 519 8.59 10.09 -13.56
CA GLY A 519 10.04 10.07 -13.75
C GLY A 519 10.58 8.64 -13.88
N ALA A 520 11.81 8.50 -14.40
CA ALA A 520 12.47 7.19 -14.43
C ALA A 520 12.66 6.63 -13.01
N ASN A 521 12.52 5.31 -12.83
CA ASN A 521 12.64 4.60 -11.55
C ASN A 521 11.71 5.07 -10.41
N THR A 522 10.70 5.89 -10.69
CA THR A 522 9.91 6.56 -9.64
C THR A 522 8.95 5.64 -8.89
N ALA A 523 8.97 5.74 -7.56
CA ALA A 523 8.42 4.72 -6.67
C ALA A 523 7.22 5.21 -5.84
N ALA A 524 6.22 4.33 -5.65
CA ALA A 524 5.20 4.46 -4.61
C ALA A 524 5.10 3.15 -3.84
N TYR A 525 5.77 3.04 -2.68
CA TYR A 525 6.01 1.78 -1.99
C TYR A 525 5.54 1.76 -0.53
N ILE A 526 5.04 0.61 -0.08
CA ILE A 526 4.76 0.31 1.34
C ILE A 526 5.47 -0.98 1.75
N LEU A 527 6.44 -0.90 2.66
CA LEU A 527 7.40 -1.96 2.94
C LEU A 527 7.47 -2.30 4.44
N ALA A 528 7.21 -3.56 4.79
CA ALA A 528 7.47 -4.09 6.13
C ALA A 528 8.67 -5.05 6.11
N GLY A 529 9.61 -4.92 7.03
CA GLY A 529 10.69 -5.88 7.21
C GLY A 529 10.16 -7.30 7.48
N THR A 530 9.15 -7.42 8.34
CA THR A 530 8.50 -8.68 8.73
C THR A 530 7.02 -8.73 8.31
N THR A 531 6.08 -8.55 9.23
CA THR A 531 4.63 -8.66 9.00
C THR A 531 4.06 -7.38 8.41
N GLN A 532 3.26 -7.50 7.35
CA GLN A 532 2.46 -6.42 6.78
C GLN A 532 0.96 -6.77 6.86
N SER A 533 0.20 -6.01 7.66
CA SER A 533 -1.26 -6.12 7.74
C SER A 533 -1.93 -4.84 7.23
N PHE A 534 -2.72 -4.96 6.17
CA PHE A 534 -3.54 -3.87 5.60
C PHE A 534 -5.01 -4.15 5.84
N ASN A 535 -5.71 -3.20 6.46
CA ASN A 535 -7.13 -3.30 6.76
C ASN A 535 -7.86 -2.10 6.13
N ASN A 536 -8.47 -2.33 4.96
CA ASN A 536 -9.09 -1.30 4.15
C ASN A 536 -10.62 -1.33 4.30
N LEU A 537 -11.22 -0.26 4.81
CA LEU A 537 -12.68 -0.12 5.00
C LEU A 537 -13.40 0.16 3.67
N TYR A 538 -12.67 0.58 2.64
CA TYR A 538 -13.13 0.71 1.26
C TYR A 538 -12.18 -0.07 0.33
N SER A 539 -11.65 0.53 -0.75
CA SER A 539 -10.85 -0.19 -1.75
C SER A 539 -9.35 0.08 -1.67
N LEU A 540 -8.56 -0.89 -2.15
CA LEU A 540 -7.12 -0.79 -2.37
C LEU A 540 -6.83 -0.75 -3.87
N THR A 541 -6.14 0.30 -4.34
CA THR A 541 -5.75 0.48 -5.74
C THR A 541 -4.24 0.68 -5.86
N LEU A 542 -3.58 -0.18 -6.64
CA LEU A 542 -2.20 -0.01 -7.09
C LEU A 542 -2.20 0.27 -8.61
N THR A 543 -1.43 1.26 -9.04
CA THR A 543 -1.26 1.62 -10.45
C THR A 543 0.22 1.85 -10.73
N GLY A 544 0.82 1.05 -11.62
CA GLY A 544 2.19 1.26 -12.08
C GLY A 544 2.34 2.64 -12.76
N GLY A 545 3.54 3.20 -12.74
CA GLY A 545 3.75 4.57 -13.20
C GLY A 545 3.86 4.71 -14.73
N SER A 546 4.07 5.95 -15.18
CA SER A 546 4.25 6.29 -16.59
C SER A 546 5.70 6.61 -16.97
N GLY A 547 6.63 6.58 -16.02
CA GLY A 547 8.06 6.67 -16.25
C GLY A 547 8.70 5.29 -16.49
N ALA A 548 9.84 5.24 -17.18
CA ALA A 548 10.57 3.99 -17.35
C ALA A 548 11.06 3.48 -15.98
N GLY A 549 10.57 2.32 -15.53
CA GLY A 549 10.97 1.73 -14.24
C GLY A 549 10.13 2.17 -13.04
N SER A 550 8.97 2.81 -13.28
CA SER A 550 8.17 3.43 -12.22
C SER A 550 7.07 2.50 -11.68
N GLY A 551 7.13 2.18 -10.38
CA GLY A 551 6.35 1.11 -9.77
C GLY A 551 5.46 1.53 -8.60
N ALA A 552 4.36 0.79 -8.41
CA ALA A 552 3.53 0.81 -7.22
C ALA A 552 3.62 -0.57 -6.53
N SER A 553 3.97 -0.61 -5.24
CA SER A 553 4.21 -1.88 -4.54
C SER A 553 3.80 -1.87 -3.07
N ALA A 554 3.31 -3.00 -2.58
CA ALA A 554 3.26 -3.30 -1.15
C ALA A 554 3.90 -4.67 -0.88
N SER A 555 4.85 -4.72 0.06
CA SER A 555 5.56 -5.96 0.39
C SER A 555 5.87 -6.15 1.86
N GLY A 556 5.66 -7.39 2.34
CA GLY A 556 6.12 -7.92 3.62
C GLY A 556 6.81 -9.27 3.46
N ASP A 557 7.41 -9.76 4.54
CA ASP A 557 7.85 -11.14 4.71
C ASP A 557 6.67 -12.07 5.04
N SER A 558 5.61 -11.56 5.66
CA SER A 558 4.28 -12.19 5.71
C SER A 558 3.22 -11.11 5.49
N GLN A 559 2.22 -11.36 4.64
CA GLN A 559 1.34 -10.29 4.11
C GLN A 559 -0.15 -10.66 4.21
N TRP A 560 -0.91 -9.86 4.97
CA TRP A 560 -2.35 -10.00 5.13
C TRP A 560 -3.06 -8.71 4.67
N ILE A 561 -3.79 -8.79 3.57
CA ILE A 561 -4.53 -7.67 2.99
C ILE A 561 -6.02 -7.98 3.04
N SER A 562 -6.76 -7.17 3.80
CA SER A 562 -8.22 -7.20 3.87
C SER A 562 -8.79 -5.92 3.26
N SER A 563 -9.81 -6.05 2.41
CA SER A 563 -10.52 -4.96 1.77
C SER A 563 -12.03 -5.19 1.84
N SER A 564 -12.76 -4.21 2.36
CA SER A 564 -14.24 -4.23 2.38
C SER A 564 -14.84 -3.78 1.04
N GLY A 565 -14.01 -3.21 0.16
CA GLY A 565 -14.32 -2.93 -1.23
C GLY A 565 -13.53 -3.83 -2.18
N ASN A 566 -12.99 -3.23 -3.24
CA ASN A 566 -12.21 -3.94 -4.25
C ASN A 566 -10.72 -3.97 -3.91
N VAL A 567 -9.98 -4.89 -4.54
CA VAL A 567 -8.51 -4.82 -4.68
C VAL A 567 -8.22 -4.75 -6.19
N SER A 568 -7.52 -3.71 -6.63
CA SER A 568 -7.24 -3.46 -8.04
C SER A 568 -5.76 -3.17 -8.27
N LEU A 569 -5.11 -3.93 -9.15
CA LEU A 569 -3.73 -3.74 -9.59
C LEU A 569 -3.77 -3.47 -11.10
N THR A 570 -3.20 -2.35 -11.54
CA THR A 570 -3.08 -2.00 -12.98
C THR A 570 -1.62 -1.74 -13.32
N GLY A 571 -1.07 -2.46 -14.30
CA GLY A 571 0.29 -2.23 -14.80
C GLY A 571 0.46 -0.82 -15.38
N GLY A 572 1.68 -0.30 -15.32
CA GLY A 572 2.00 1.05 -15.77
C GLY A 572 2.01 1.23 -17.29
N THR A 573 2.35 2.44 -17.71
CA THR A 573 2.40 2.86 -19.13
C THR A 573 3.77 3.42 -19.53
N GLY A 574 4.82 3.14 -18.75
CA GLY A 574 6.18 3.63 -18.97
C GLY A 574 6.88 3.03 -20.18
N SER A 575 7.85 3.75 -20.75
CA SER A 575 8.58 3.37 -21.97
C SER A 575 9.24 1.98 -21.88
N ALA A 576 9.37 1.32 -23.04
CA ALA A 576 10.00 0.00 -23.14
C ALA A 576 11.44 -0.02 -22.59
N GLY A 577 11.77 -1.11 -21.89
CA GLY A 577 13.08 -1.37 -21.29
C GLY A 577 13.13 -1.27 -19.76
N SER A 578 12.03 -0.98 -19.05
CA SER A 578 12.08 -0.80 -17.58
C SER A 578 10.74 -1.09 -16.86
N HIS A 579 10.82 -1.89 -15.80
CA HIS A 579 9.71 -2.43 -14.99
C HIS A 579 8.75 -1.35 -14.46
N SER A 580 7.53 -1.27 -15.00
CA SER A 580 6.53 -0.27 -14.62
C SER A 580 5.36 -0.93 -13.87
N GLU A 581 5.67 -1.64 -12.78
CA GLU A 581 4.81 -2.70 -12.23
C GLU A 581 3.84 -2.24 -11.13
N ALA A 582 2.70 -2.93 -11.01
CA ALA A 582 1.83 -2.92 -9.83
C ALA A 582 1.95 -4.27 -9.09
N LEU A 583 2.49 -4.25 -7.87
CA LEU A 583 2.96 -5.47 -7.19
C LEU A 583 2.45 -5.61 -5.74
N LEU A 584 1.85 -6.75 -5.42
CA LEU A 584 1.67 -7.23 -4.05
C LEU A 584 2.60 -8.43 -3.82
N LEU A 585 3.68 -8.23 -3.06
CA LEU A 585 4.75 -9.21 -2.88
C LEU A 585 4.89 -9.68 -1.43
N ASN A 586 4.63 -10.97 -1.21
CA ASN A 586 5.05 -11.66 -0.01
C ASN A 586 6.41 -12.36 -0.20
N ARG A 587 7.31 -12.23 0.78
CA ARG A 587 8.72 -12.66 0.64
C ARG A 587 9.09 -14.01 1.26
N THR A 588 8.57 -14.41 2.43
CA THR A 588 9.08 -15.61 3.14
C THR A 588 8.02 -16.51 3.80
N GLY A 589 6.94 -15.96 4.34
CA GLY A 589 5.85 -16.70 5.02
C GLY A 589 4.58 -16.83 4.17
N ASP A 590 3.41 -16.64 4.78
CA ASP A 590 2.10 -16.71 4.12
C ASP A 590 1.69 -15.39 3.44
N GLN A 591 0.88 -15.51 2.38
CA GLN A 591 0.18 -14.38 1.75
C GLN A 591 -1.34 -14.61 1.77
N SER A 592 -2.09 -13.65 2.31
CA SER A 592 -3.56 -13.65 2.31
C SER A 592 -4.07 -12.34 1.73
N VAL A 593 -4.90 -12.39 0.68
CA VAL A 593 -5.57 -11.23 0.09
C VAL A 593 -7.07 -11.49 -0.01
N THR A 594 -7.87 -10.66 0.66
CA THR A 594 -9.33 -10.78 0.73
C THR A 594 -10.00 -9.48 0.28
N ALA A 595 -10.91 -9.57 -0.69
CA ALA A 595 -11.74 -8.47 -1.18
C ALA A 595 -13.24 -8.78 -1.02
N SER A 596 -13.97 -7.95 -0.28
CA SER A 596 -15.42 -8.10 -0.12
C SER A 596 -16.22 -7.62 -1.34
N GLY A 597 -15.56 -6.93 -2.27
CA GLY A 597 -15.95 -6.72 -3.66
C GLY A 597 -15.21 -7.68 -4.61
N SER A 598 -14.57 -7.15 -5.66
CA SER A 598 -13.78 -7.91 -6.65
C SER A 598 -12.28 -7.78 -6.43
N LEU A 599 -11.52 -8.77 -6.90
CA LEU A 599 -10.07 -8.67 -7.14
C LEU A 599 -9.83 -8.57 -8.65
N SER A 600 -9.08 -7.55 -9.09
CA SER A 600 -8.71 -7.38 -10.50
C SER A 600 -7.22 -7.08 -10.66
N LEU A 601 -6.53 -7.86 -11.48
CA LEU A 601 -5.19 -7.61 -11.98
C LEU A 601 -5.29 -7.31 -13.48
N LYS A 602 -4.76 -6.17 -13.91
CA LYS A 602 -4.73 -5.75 -15.32
C LYS A 602 -3.31 -5.46 -15.79
N GLY A 603 -2.95 -5.96 -16.97
CA GLY A 603 -1.69 -5.61 -17.62
C GLY A 603 -1.51 -4.10 -17.87
N GLY A 604 -0.30 -3.69 -18.19
CA GLY A 604 0.04 -2.31 -18.54
C GLY A 604 -0.06 -2.02 -20.04
N GLY A 605 0.14 -0.75 -20.40
CA GLY A 605 0.01 -0.25 -21.78
C GLY A 605 1.28 -0.36 -22.63
N THR A 606 2.36 -0.94 -22.09
CA THR A 606 3.71 -0.88 -22.64
C THR A 606 4.60 -2.01 -22.09
N ASP A 607 5.65 -2.36 -22.83
CA ASP A 607 6.39 -3.64 -22.75
C ASP A 607 6.96 -4.11 -21.40
N PHE A 608 6.85 -3.37 -20.29
CA PHE A 608 7.25 -3.87 -18.97
C PHE A 608 6.28 -3.43 -17.85
N GLY A 609 5.04 -3.04 -18.20
CA GLY A 609 3.99 -2.73 -17.24
C GLY A 609 3.26 -3.99 -16.77
N GLY A 610 3.79 -4.71 -15.78
CA GLY A 610 3.15 -5.89 -15.21
C GLY A 610 2.19 -5.61 -14.06
N ALA A 611 1.23 -6.50 -13.81
CA ALA A 611 0.44 -6.54 -12.58
C ALA A 611 0.55 -7.91 -11.90
N TYR A 612 0.94 -7.92 -10.63
CA TYR A 612 1.39 -9.14 -9.94
C TYR A 612 0.86 -9.26 -8.51
N LEU A 613 0.25 -10.40 -8.20
CA LEU A 613 0.00 -10.86 -6.84
C LEU A 613 0.89 -12.09 -6.60
N ARG A 614 2.02 -11.89 -5.92
CA ARG A 614 3.12 -12.85 -5.85
C ARG A 614 3.42 -13.27 -4.42
N ASN A 615 3.31 -14.56 -4.13
CA ASN A 615 3.96 -15.18 -3.00
C ASN A 615 5.29 -15.79 -3.46
N ALA A 616 6.40 -15.17 -3.06
CA ALA A 616 7.74 -15.76 -3.17
C ALA A 616 8.14 -16.55 -1.90
N GLY A 617 7.33 -16.45 -0.83
CA GLY A 617 7.58 -17.06 0.47
C GLY A 617 7.16 -18.53 0.57
N SER A 618 7.81 -19.26 1.47
CA SER A 618 7.58 -20.69 1.73
C SER A 618 6.29 -21.01 2.50
N GLY A 619 5.40 -20.03 2.72
CA GLY A 619 4.04 -20.25 3.20
C GLY A 619 3.04 -20.48 2.07
N THR A 620 1.76 -20.50 2.43
CA THR A 620 0.61 -20.64 1.53
C THR A 620 0.21 -19.30 0.90
N GLN A 621 -0.49 -19.36 -0.23
CA GLN A 621 -1.13 -18.19 -0.85
C GLN A 621 -2.65 -18.37 -0.84
N THR A 622 -3.37 -17.51 -0.13
CA THR A 622 -4.85 -17.48 -0.13
C THR A 622 -5.34 -16.20 -0.78
N VAL A 623 -6.19 -16.35 -1.80
CA VAL A 623 -6.75 -15.25 -2.59
C VAL A 623 -8.27 -15.38 -2.60
N SER A 624 -8.97 -14.41 -2.01
CA SER A 624 -10.43 -14.45 -1.84
C SER A 624 -11.07 -13.17 -2.36
N ALA A 625 -12.11 -13.31 -3.17
CA ALA A 625 -12.95 -12.21 -3.60
C ALA A 625 -14.43 -12.60 -3.50
N ASN A 626 -15.31 -11.64 -3.25
CA ASN A 626 -16.75 -11.91 -3.22
C ASN A 626 -17.33 -11.90 -4.64
N ASN A 627 -17.10 -10.81 -5.39
CA ASN A 627 -17.72 -10.57 -6.69
C ASN A 627 -16.92 -11.14 -7.88
N GLY A 628 -15.77 -11.78 -7.63
CA GLY A 628 -14.95 -12.46 -8.63
C GLY A 628 -13.47 -12.07 -8.61
N ILE A 629 -12.65 -12.94 -9.19
CA ILE A 629 -11.21 -12.76 -9.41
C ILE A 629 -10.98 -12.64 -10.93
N THR A 630 -10.32 -11.58 -11.37
CA THR A 630 -10.06 -11.32 -12.80
C THR A 630 -8.58 -11.03 -13.03
N VAL A 631 -7.95 -11.80 -13.91
CA VAL A 631 -6.55 -11.61 -14.35
C VAL A 631 -6.59 -11.36 -15.87
N ASP A 632 -6.30 -10.12 -16.27
CA ASP A 632 -6.72 -9.60 -17.58
C ASP A 632 -5.61 -8.84 -18.32
N THR A 633 -5.29 -9.30 -19.53
CA THR A 633 -4.41 -8.65 -20.52
C THR A 633 -5.11 -8.53 -21.89
N ASP A 634 -6.45 -8.58 -21.88
CA ASP A 634 -7.31 -8.67 -23.06
C ASP A 634 -8.15 -7.39 -23.24
N PHE A 635 -7.45 -6.28 -23.43
CA PHE A 635 -8.07 -4.98 -23.70
C PHE A 635 -7.18 -4.09 -24.56
N THR A 636 -7.78 -3.02 -25.09
CA THR A 636 -7.11 -2.09 -26.01
C THR A 636 -5.95 -1.36 -25.33
N GLY A 637 -4.73 -1.56 -25.84
CA GLY A 637 -3.52 -0.85 -25.42
C GLY A 637 -2.43 -1.72 -24.81
N VAL A 638 -2.72 -2.98 -24.47
CA VAL A 638 -1.74 -3.92 -23.91
C VAL A 638 -0.72 -4.35 -24.98
N THR A 639 0.58 -4.39 -24.65
CA THR A 639 1.64 -4.95 -25.52
C THR A 639 2.07 -6.34 -25.07
N ALA A 640 2.87 -7.06 -25.86
CA ALA A 640 3.17 -8.48 -25.66
C ALA A 640 3.86 -8.84 -24.33
N ASN A 641 4.50 -7.85 -23.68
CA ASN A 641 5.35 -8.05 -22.51
C ASN A 641 4.76 -7.43 -21.22
N SER A 642 3.43 -7.22 -21.20
CA SER A 642 2.68 -6.55 -20.12
C SER A 642 1.78 -7.52 -19.31
N PRO A 643 2.32 -8.55 -18.63
CA PRO A 643 1.52 -9.66 -18.09
C PRO A 643 0.71 -9.28 -16.84
N ALA A 644 -0.36 -10.04 -16.60
CA ALA A 644 -1.08 -10.06 -15.33
C ALA A 644 -0.96 -11.46 -14.71
N ARG A 645 -0.45 -11.60 -13.47
CA ARG A 645 -0.26 -12.92 -12.85
C ARG A 645 -0.59 -12.98 -11.35
N ILE A 646 -1.24 -14.05 -10.94
CA ILE A 646 -1.29 -14.52 -9.54
C ILE A 646 -0.34 -15.70 -9.43
N GLU A 647 0.68 -15.62 -8.58
CA GLU A 647 1.79 -16.56 -8.53
C GLU A 647 2.07 -17.02 -7.10
N ASN A 648 2.01 -18.33 -6.84
CA ASN A 648 2.58 -18.96 -5.65
C ASN A 648 3.86 -19.70 -6.04
N LEU A 649 5.03 -19.08 -5.83
CA LEU A 649 6.32 -19.60 -6.31
C LEU A 649 6.93 -20.67 -5.39
N ALA A 650 6.38 -20.86 -4.19
CA ALA A 650 6.75 -21.94 -3.29
C ALA A 650 5.96 -23.23 -3.57
N ALA A 651 6.55 -24.37 -3.19
CA ALA A 651 5.95 -25.70 -3.30
C ALA A 651 4.87 -25.95 -2.22
N THR A 652 3.89 -25.04 -2.13
CA THR A 652 2.85 -24.96 -1.10
C THR A 652 1.45 -24.85 -1.71
N LEU A 653 0.42 -24.88 -0.87
CA LEU A 653 -0.96 -24.70 -1.32
C LEU A 653 -1.24 -23.25 -1.74
N GLN A 654 -1.77 -23.10 -2.95
CA GLN A 654 -2.48 -21.89 -3.41
C GLN A 654 -3.98 -22.14 -3.37
N THR A 655 -4.74 -21.25 -2.75
CA THR A 655 -6.21 -21.32 -2.65
C THR A 655 -6.83 -20.06 -3.23
N LEU A 656 -7.71 -20.22 -4.22
CA LEU A 656 -8.51 -19.14 -4.82
C LEU A 656 -10.00 -19.33 -4.50
N SER A 657 -10.67 -18.25 -4.10
CA SER A 657 -12.10 -18.25 -3.74
C SER A 657 -12.84 -17.06 -4.36
N ALA A 658 -13.97 -17.34 -5.03
CA ALA A 658 -14.84 -16.35 -5.67
C ALA A 658 -16.32 -16.59 -5.30
N SER A 659 -16.72 -16.21 -4.09
CA SER A 659 -17.96 -16.68 -3.43
C SER A 659 -19.27 -16.37 -4.17
N ASN A 660 -19.38 -15.18 -4.78
CA ASN A 660 -20.56 -14.71 -5.53
C ASN A 660 -20.26 -14.47 -7.03
N GLY A 661 -19.02 -14.66 -7.48
CA GLY A 661 -18.55 -14.42 -8.84
C GLY A 661 -17.76 -15.59 -9.45
N GLY A 662 -17.02 -15.31 -10.51
CA GLY A 662 -16.16 -16.28 -11.20
C GLY A 662 -14.66 -16.04 -10.99
N ILE A 663 -13.85 -16.95 -11.54
CA ILE A 663 -12.42 -16.75 -11.78
C ILE A 663 -12.23 -16.63 -13.29
N GLN A 664 -11.73 -15.50 -13.76
CA GLN A 664 -11.46 -15.22 -15.17
C GLN A 664 -9.96 -15.00 -15.41
N VAL A 665 -9.42 -15.66 -16.44
CA VAL A 665 -8.08 -15.43 -16.97
C VAL A 665 -8.19 -15.15 -18.47
N SER A 666 -8.00 -13.89 -18.89
CA SER A 666 -8.19 -13.42 -20.26
C SER A 666 -6.92 -12.81 -20.84
N ALA A 667 -6.49 -13.27 -22.03
CA ALA A 667 -5.24 -12.81 -22.66
C ALA A 667 -5.33 -12.51 -24.16
N ALA A 668 -4.75 -11.37 -24.59
CA ALA A 668 -4.61 -11.04 -26.01
C ALA A 668 -3.15 -10.87 -26.45
N ALA A 669 -2.50 -9.80 -26.00
CA ALA A 669 -1.13 -9.47 -26.38
C ALA A 669 -0.11 -10.09 -25.41
N ALA A 670 -0.24 -9.80 -24.12
CA ALA A 670 0.56 -10.40 -23.04
C ALA A 670 -0.13 -11.61 -22.41
N GLY A 671 0.65 -12.47 -21.75
CA GLY A 671 0.09 -13.62 -21.01
C GLY A 671 -0.64 -13.22 -19.73
N ALA A 672 -1.70 -13.96 -19.41
CA ALA A 672 -2.44 -13.88 -18.15
C ALA A 672 -2.36 -15.25 -17.44
N ALA A 673 -2.08 -15.28 -16.13
CA ALA A 673 -1.78 -16.54 -15.45
C ALA A 673 -2.21 -16.61 -13.98
N ILE A 674 -2.60 -17.81 -13.53
CA ILE A 674 -2.75 -18.18 -12.12
C ILE A 674 -1.94 -19.47 -11.88
N THR A 675 -0.78 -19.34 -11.23
CA THR A 675 0.18 -20.45 -11.10
C THR A 675 0.53 -20.75 -9.65
N SER A 676 0.72 -22.03 -9.33
CA SER A 676 1.32 -22.50 -8.07
C SER A 676 2.48 -23.44 -8.36
N ALA A 677 3.52 -23.44 -7.54
CA ALA A 677 4.58 -24.46 -7.57
C ALA A 677 4.30 -25.64 -6.63
N GLY A 678 3.26 -25.56 -5.80
CA GLY A 678 2.66 -26.69 -5.08
C GLY A 678 1.17 -26.83 -5.44
N GLY A 679 0.40 -27.52 -4.59
CA GLY A 679 -1.02 -27.78 -4.84
C GLY A 679 -1.85 -26.51 -5.10
N GLN A 680 -2.95 -26.65 -5.83
CA GLN A 680 -3.80 -25.53 -6.22
C GLN A 680 -5.28 -25.87 -6.03
N THR A 681 -6.02 -24.99 -5.35
CA THR A 681 -7.47 -25.09 -5.14
C THR A 681 -8.15 -23.86 -5.72
N SER A 682 -9.21 -24.05 -6.50
CA SER A 682 -10.07 -22.98 -7.01
C SER A 682 -11.53 -23.27 -6.70
N ASN A 683 -12.18 -22.41 -5.92
CA ASN A 683 -13.60 -22.49 -5.59
C ASN A 683 -14.31 -21.21 -6.07
N SER A 684 -15.31 -21.34 -6.94
CA SER A 684 -16.02 -20.19 -7.52
C SER A 684 -17.46 -20.54 -7.90
N ARG A 685 -18.16 -19.65 -8.64
CA ARG A 685 -19.41 -20.00 -9.33
C ARG A 685 -19.19 -20.47 -10.76
N TRP A 686 -18.08 -20.08 -11.37
CA TRP A 686 -17.61 -20.48 -12.69
C TRP A 686 -16.12 -20.14 -12.89
N VAL A 687 -15.45 -20.83 -13.81
CA VAL A 687 -14.08 -20.55 -14.25
C VAL A 687 -14.06 -20.39 -15.77
N ASP A 688 -13.44 -19.31 -16.27
CA ASP A 688 -13.29 -19.05 -17.72
C ASP A 688 -11.85 -18.64 -18.02
N VAL A 689 -11.18 -19.43 -18.86
CA VAL A 689 -9.81 -19.22 -19.33
C VAL A 689 -9.86 -19.05 -20.83
N HIS A 690 -9.59 -17.84 -21.35
CA HIS A 690 -9.73 -17.57 -22.78
C HIS A 690 -8.65 -16.65 -23.35
N THR A 691 -8.47 -16.71 -24.67
CA THR A 691 -7.59 -15.78 -25.39
C THR A 691 -8.29 -15.17 -26.60
N HIS A 692 -8.03 -13.90 -26.90
CA HIS A 692 -8.43 -13.25 -28.16
C HIS A 692 -7.23 -12.90 -29.07
N GLY A 693 -6.00 -13.20 -28.62
CA GLY A 693 -4.77 -13.01 -29.39
C GLY A 693 -3.82 -14.21 -29.32
N ALA A 694 -2.54 -13.97 -29.61
CA ALA A 694 -1.50 -15.00 -29.69
C ALA A 694 -0.88 -15.38 -28.33
N ALA A 695 -1.29 -14.71 -27.24
CA ALA A 695 -0.78 -14.94 -25.89
C ALA A 695 -1.30 -16.25 -25.25
N THR A 696 -0.79 -16.54 -24.04
CA THR A 696 -1.27 -17.64 -23.20
C THR A 696 -2.15 -17.12 -22.06
N ALA A 697 -3.33 -17.74 -21.87
CA ALA A 697 -4.10 -17.70 -20.64
C ALA A 697 -3.96 -19.05 -19.92
N GLU A 698 -3.48 -19.07 -18.67
CA GLU A 698 -3.27 -20.33 -17.93
C GLU A 698 -3.75 -20.33 -16.47
N ILE A 699 -4.24 -21.49 -16.01
CA ILE A 699 -4.33 -21.86 -14.59
C ILE A 699 -3.55 -23.17 -14.39
N SER A 700 -2.44 -23.15 -13.67
CA SER A 700 -1.52 -24.31 -13.63
C SER A 700 -0.81 -24.59 -12.30
N SER A 701 -0.52 -25.88 -12.07
CA SER A 701 0.29 -26.40 -10.96
C SER A 701 1.09 -27.64 -11.40
N PRO A 702 2.32 -27.87 -10.91
CA PRO A 702 3.06 -29.12 -11.09
C PRO A 702 2.63 -30.22 -10.11
N ALA A 703 1.67 -29.94 -9.22
CA ALA A 703 1.13 -30.84 -8.21
C ALA A 703 -0.40 -30.96 -8.38
N ASP A 704 -1.10 -31.37 -7.33
CA ASP A 704 -2.54 -31.66 -7.38
C ASP A 704 -3.37 -30.38 -7.53
N GLN A 705 -4.40 -30.44 -8.37
CA GLN A 705 -5.28 -29.33 -8.68
C GLN A 705 -6.75 -29.72 -8.44
N TRP A 706 -7.44 -28.96 -7.60
CA TRP A 706 -8.90 -29.09 -7.39
C TRP A 706 -9.61 -27.84 -7.91
N ILE A 707 -10.61 -28.03 -8.78
CA ILE A 707 -11.47 -26.95 -9.27
C ILE A 707 -12.91 -27.31 -8.99
N HIS A 708 -13.52 -26.57 -8.06
CA HIS A 708 -14.93 -26.70 -7.71
C HIS A 708 -15.71 -25.45 -8.14
N THR A 709 -16.92 -25.65 -8.68
CA THR A 709 -17.82 -24.54 -9.03
C THR A 709 -19.24 -24.77 -8.51
N THR A 710 -19.80 -23.75 -7.85
CA THR A 710 -21.06 -23.80 -7.07
C THR A 710 -22.33 -23.42 -7.85
N THR A 711 -22.22 -23.15 -9.16
CA THR A 711 -23.23 -22.59 -10.08
C THR A 711 -23.50 -21.08 -9.98
N GLY A 712 -23.85 -20.49 -11.14
CA GLY A 712 -24.41 -19.14 -11.17
C GLY A 712 -24.94 -18.72 -12.54
N ALA A 713 -26.03 -17.94 -12.51
CA ALA A 713 -26.44 -17.14 -13.66
C ALA A 713 -25.34 -16.10 -13.98
N GLY A 714 -25.08 -15.88 -15.27
CA GLY A 714 -24.07 -14.93 -15.74
C GLY A 714 -22.68 -15.53 -15.98
N SER A 715 -22.51 -16.85 -16.03
CA SER A 715 -21.24 -17.46 -16.45
C SER A 715 -21.03 -17.38 -17.99
N PRO A 716 -19.77 -17.20 -18.45
CA PRO A 716 -19.44 -17.22 -19.88
C PRO A 716 -19.89 -18.51 -20.58
N ALA A 717 -20.43 -18.36 -21.79
CA ALA A 717 -20.99 -19.44 -22.63
C ALA A 717 -22.00 -20.41 -21.93
N ALA A 718 -22.58 -19.99 -20.80
CA ALA A 718 -23.39 -20.85 -19.91
C ALA A 718 -22.65 -22.12 -19.43
N ALA A 719 -21.32 -22.07 -19.32
CA ALA A 719 -20.49 -23.14 -18.77
C ALA A 719 -20.17 -22.90 -17.28
N GLY A 720 -19.87 -23.96 -16.54
CA GLY A 720 -19.29 -23.88 -15.20
C GLY A 720 -17.76 -23.79 -15.28
N LEU A 721 -17.17 -24.48 -16.25
CA LEU A 721 -15.77 -24.36 -16.64
C LEU A 721 -15.66 -24.19 -18.15
N ARG A 722 -14.97 -23.14 -18.60
CA ARG A 722 -14.64 -22.89 -20.02
C ARG A 722 -13.15 -22.66 -20.22
N ILE A 723 -12.61 -23.27 -21.29
CA ILE A 723 -11.23 -23.09 -21.77
C ILE A 723 -11.30 -22.86 -23.28
N ALA A 724 -11.03 -21.64 -23.77
CA ALA A 724 -11.31 -21.27 -25.16
C ALA A 724 -10.27 -20.31 -25.79
N ALA A 725 -9.44 -20.82 -26.71
CA ALA A 725 -8.51 -20.01 -27.49
C ALA A 725 -9.16 -19.42 -28.75
N LEU A 726 -9.90 -18.31 -28.57
CA LEU A 726 -10.59 -17.58 -29.64
C LEU A 726 -9.58 -16.92 -30.60
N GLY A 727 -8.48 -16.40 -30.06
CA GLY A 727 -7.28 -16.04 -30.81
C GLY A 727 -6.31 -17.21 -30.98
N SER A 728 -5.29 -17.03 -31.82
CA SER A 728 -4.30 -18.05 -32.21
C SER A 728 -3.33 -18.51 -31.10
N GLY A 729 -3.51 -18.00 -29.88
CA GLY A 729 -2.70 -18.33 -28.70
C GLY A 729 -3.09 -19.64 -28.04
N THR A 730 -2.95 -19.70 -26.71
CA THR A 730 -3.27 -20.90 -25.91
C THR A 730 -4.07 -20.56 -24.67
N ALA A 731 -5.26 -21.16 -24.53
CA ALA A 731 -6.01 -21.20 -23.29
C ALA A 731 -5.80 -22.58 -22.65
N LYS A 732 -5.30 -22.65 -21.41
CA LYS A 732 -5.07 -23.95 -20.76
C LYS A 732 -5.35 -24.01 -19.26
N ILE A 733 -5.71 -25.21 -18.80
CA ILE A 733 -5.64 -25.59 -17.39
C ILE A 733 -4.81 -26.87 -17.28
N GLU A 734 -3.83 -26.89 -16.36
CA GLU A 734 -2.79 -27.93 -16.34
C GLU A 734 -2.36 -28.32 -14.91
N ALA A 735 -2.50 -29.60 -14.56
CA ALA A 735 -2.01 -30.21 -13.33
C ALA A 735 -0.84 -31.18 -13.62
N GLY A 736 0.18 -31.19 -12.76
CA GLY A 736 1.34 -32.09 -12.89
C GLY A 736 1.14 -33.48 -12.29
N THR A 737 0.19 -33.62 -11.36
CA THR A 737 -0.21 -34.89 -10.75
C THR A 737 -1.72 -35.15 -10.93
N HIS A 738 -2.53 -35.08 -9.88
CA HIS A 738 -3.98 -35.33 -9.97
C HIS A 738 -4.78 -34.06 -10.25
N GLN A 739 -5.87 -34.17 -11.02
CA GLN A 739 -6.81 -33.08 -11.28
C GLN A 739 -8.25 -33.52 -10.97
N GLN A 740 -8.85 -32.93 -9.93
CA GLN A 740 -10.24 -33.17 -9.53
C GLN A 740 -11.11 -31.99 -9.97
N LEU A 741 -12.08 -32.22 -10.87
CA LEU A 741 -13.00 -31.20 -11.37
C LEU A 741 -14.43 -31.49 -10.90
N GLU A 742 -14.96 -30.61 -10.05
CA GLU A 742 -16.29 -30.73 -9.44
C GLU A 742 -17.18 -29.57 -9.88
N ILE A 743 -17.81 -29.75 -11.04
CA ILE A 743 -18.48 -28.67 -11.76
C ILE A 743 -19.99 -28.74 -11.50
N ALA A 744 -20.46 -27.83 -10.63
CA ALA A 744 -21.80 -27.85 -10.02
C ALA A 744 -22.10 -29.08 -9.16
N TYR A 745 -21.06 -29.74 -8.64
CA TYR A 745 -21.13 -30.93 -7.82
C TYR A 745 -20.55 -30.66 -6.42
N PRO A 746 -21.24 -31.03 -5.33
CA PRO A 746 -22.45 -31.87 -5.27
C PRO A 746 -23.78 -31.11 -5.39
N GLU A 747 -23.80 -29.81 -5.67
CA GLU A 747 -24.99 -28.94 -5.65
C GLU A 747 -26.15 -29.47 -6.52
N MET A 748 -25.86 -29.91 -7.75
CA MET A 748 -26.88 -30.46 -8.66
C MET A 748 -27.61 -31.67 -8.08
N MET A 749 -26.94 -32.53 -7.33
CA MET A 749 -27.57 -33.70 -6.68
C MET A 749 -28.55 -33.33 -5.57
N ARG A 750 -28.60 -32.05 -5.17
CA ARG A 750 -29.46 -31.52 -4.10
C ARG A 750 -30.69 -30.79 -4.66
N VAL A 751 -30.77 -30.59 -5.98
CA VAL A 751 -31.90 -29.94 -6.66
C VAL A 751 -32.92 -31.01 -7.06
N THR A 752 -34.10 -31.00 -6.45
CA THR A 752 -35.20 -31.91 -6.81
C THR A 752 -36.17 -31.23 -7.77
N GLY A 753 -35.96 -31.40 -9.08
CA GLY A 753 -36.87 -30.96 -10.13
C GLY A 753 -36.19 -30.81 -11.49
N ASP A 754 -37.00 -30.72 -12.54
CA ASP A 754 -36.57 -30.52 -13.93
C ASP A 754 -35.94 -29.13 -14.19
N SER A 755 -36.08 -28.19 -13.26
CA SER A 755 -35.45 -26.86 -13.28
C SER A 755 -33.95 -26.87 -12.93
N HIS A 756 -33.14 -27.63 -13.66
CA HIS A 756 -31.68 -27.65 -13.54
C HIS A 756 -31.03 -26.37 -14.13
N SER A 757 -31.26 -25.22 -13.48
CA SER A 757 -30.64 -23.93 -13.81
C SER A 757 -29.14 -23.85 -13.45
N ALA A 758 -28.51 -25.00 -13.19
CA ALA A 758 -27.11 -25.15 -12.88
C ALA A 758 -26.32 -25.25 -14.21
N ASN A 759 -25.47 -24.27 -14.48
CA ASN A 759 -24.49 -24.30 -15.57
C ASN A 759 -23.35 -25.27 -15.20
N GLY A 760 -23.64 -26.57 -15.03
CA GLY A 760 -22.66 -27.58 -14.61
C GLY A 760 -21.79 -28.12 -15.75
N LYS A 761 -21.72 -27.41 -16.87
CA LYS A 761 -21.07 -27.87 -18.11
C LYS A 761 -19.57 -27.55 -18.11
N ILE A 762 -18.76 -28.49 -18.60
CA ILE A 762 -17.37 -28.25 -19.03
C ILE A 762 -17.35 -27.98 -20.55
N VAL A 763 -16.63 -26.95 -20.97
CA VAL A 763 -16.38 -26.61 -22.38
C VAL A 763 -14.88 -26.43 -22.62
N VAL A 764 -14.31 -27.26 -23.49
CA VAL A 764 -12.93 -27.13 -23.98
C VAL A 764 -12.98 -26.84 -25.48
N GLY A 765 -12.54 -25.66 -25.88
CA GLY A 765 -12.69 -25.14 -27.24
C GLY A 765 -13.92 -24.24 -27.43
N ASP A 766 -14.10 -23.79 -28.66
CA ASP A 766 -15.17 -22.91 -29.11
C ASP A 766 -15.27 -23.01 -30.64
N ALA A 767 -16.45 -22.86 -31.23
CA ALA A 767 -16.60 -22.82 -32.69
C ALA A 767 -15.81 -21.65 -33.32
N ALA A 768 -15.62 -20.56 -32.59
CA ALA A 768 -14.80 -19.42 -33.01
C ALA A 768 -13.30 -19.56 -32.65
N ALA A 769 -12.87 -20.71 -32.11
CA ALA A 769 -11.46 -20.90 -31.73
C ALA A 769 -10.51 -20.89 -32.93
N THR A 770 -9.34 -20.28 -32.74
CA THR A 770 -8.26 -20.27 -33.75
C THR A 770 -6.91 -20.69 -33.18
N GLY A 771 -6.82 -20.93 -31.87
CA GLY A 771 -5.61 -21.39 -31.18
C GLY A 771 -5.75 -22.77 -30.55
N ARG A 772 -5.17 -22.93 -29.35
CA ARG A 772 -5.10 -24.20 -28.61
C ARG A 772 -5.85 -24.11 -27.28
N SER A 773 -6.88 -24.92 -27.10
CA SER A 773 -7.70 -25.02 -25.88
C SER A 773 -7.39 -26.35 -25.18
N LEU A 774 -6.75 -26.32 -24.02
CA LEU A 774 -6.13 -27.51 -23.41
C LEU A 774 -6.57 -27.72 -21.96
N LEU A 775 -7.02 -28.93 -21.63
CA LEU A 775 -7.24 -29.40 -20.26
C LEU A 775 -6.30 -30.58 -20.01
N LYS A 776 -5.35 -30.43 -19.08
CA LYS A 776 -4.20 -31.36 -18.94
C LYS A 776 -4.02 -31.85 -17.50
N ALA A 777 -3.72 -33.15 -17.33
CA ALA A 777 -3.36 -33.75 -16.05
C ALA A 777 -2.46 -34.99 -16.20
N ALA A 778 -1.90 -35.51 -15.10
CA ALA A 778 -1.31 -36.86 -15.10
C ALA A 778 -2.33 -37.94 -14.67
N SER A 779 -3.31 -37.60 -13.85
CA SER A 779 -4.55 -38.37 -13.63
C SER A 779 -5.72 -37.40 -13.39
N GLN A 780 -6.95 -37.80 -13.73
CA GLN A 780 -8.06 -36.85 -13.80
C GLN A 780 -9.41 -37.47 -13.39
N ASP A 781 -10.08 -36.87 -12.40
CA ASP A 781 -11.46 -37.20 -12.02
C ASP A 781 -12.40 -36.03 -12.34
N ILE A 782 -13.50 -36.30 -13.05
CA ILE A 782 -14.44 -35.28 -13.53
C ILE A 782 -15.87 -35.61 -13.12
N PHE A 783 -16.47 -34.72 -12.32
CA PHE A 783 -17.88 -34.71 -11.95
C PHE A 783 -18.55 -33.47 -12.53
N ALA A 784 -19.42 -33.64 -13.52
CA ALA A 784 -20.02 -32.52 -14.27
C ALA A 784 -21.47 -32.83 -14.70
N GLN A 785 -22.19 -31.82 -15.18
CA GLN A 785 -23.49 -32.01 -15.83
C GLN A 785 -23.32 -32.68 -17.19
N SER A 786 -22.38 -32.16 -17.98
CA SER A 786 -22.01 -32.61 -19.33
C SER A 786 -20.65 -32.04 -19.70
N VAL A 787 -20.00 -32.63 -20.71
CA VAL A 787 -18.70 -32.20 -21.23
C VAL A 787 -18.81 -31.95 -22.73
N THR A 788 -18.21 -30.86 -23.22
CA THR A 788 -18.04 -30.64 -24.66
C THR A 788 -16.60 -30.29 -24.99
N VAL A 789 -16.04 -30.97 -25.99
CA VAL A 789 -14.76 -30.65 -26.63
C VAL A 789 -15.04 -30.27 -28.08
N GLN A 790 -14.73 -29.04 -28.48
CA GLN A 790 -15.11 -28.50 -29.79
C GLN A 790 -13.92 -27.91 -30.54
N GLY A 791 -13.65 -28.42 -31.74
CA GLY A 791 -12.62 -27.92 -32.65
C GLY A 791 -12.97 -26.54 -33.20
N GLY A 792 -11.94 -25.77 -33.55
CA GLY A 792 -12.08 -24.37 -33.93
C GLY A 792 -12.43 -24.13 -35.40
N SER A 793 -12.53 -22.85 -35.75
CA SER A 793 -12.63 -22.38 -37.14
C SER A 793 -11.29 -22.02 -37.76
N GLY A 794 -10.23 -21.91 -36.95
CA GLY A 794 -8.85 -21.76 -37.44
C GLY A 794 -8.24 -23.09 -37.88
N ASP A 795 -7.39 -23.03 -38.91
CA ASP A 795 -6.59 -24.16 -39.38
C ASP A 795 -5.59 -24.60 -38.28
N ASP A 796 -5.33 -25.90 -38.19
CA ASP A 796 -4.51 -26.56 -37.15
C ASP A 796 -4.94 -26.26 -35.68
N SER A 797 -6.15 -25.72 -35.47
CA SER A 797 -6.68 -25.45 -34.13
C SER A 797 -6.93 -26.74 -33.36
N LEU A 798 -6.69 -26.71 -32.04
CA LEU A 798 -6.75 -27.90 -31.19
C LEU A 798 -7.58 -27.65 -29.94
N SER A 799 -8.54 -28.52 -29.69
CA SER A 799 -9.26 -28.62 -28.42
C SER A 799 -9.03 -30.00 -27.83
N LYS A 800 -8.24 -30.09 -26.75
CA LYS A 800 -7.78 -31.37 -26.18
C LYS A 800 -8.04 -31.50 -24.69
N ILE A 801 -8.55 -32.66 -24.28
CA ILE A 801 -8.38 -33.19 -22.92
C ILE A 801 -7.26 -34.25 -22.95
N ASP A 802 -6.19 -34.02 -22.18
CA ASP A 802 -4.88 -34.69 -22.27
C ASP A 802 -4.52 -35.29 -20.90
N VAL A 803 -4.51 -36.62 -20.76
CA VAL A 803 -4.26 -37.27 -19.45
C VAL A 803 -3.19 -38.37 -19.57
N ALA A 804 -2.04 -38.18 -18.94
CA ALA A 804 -0.91 -39.10 -19.06
C ALA A 804 -1.09 -40.46 -18.34
N GLY A 805 -2.22 -40.66 -17.66
CA GLY A 805 -2.56 -41.79 -16.80
C GLY A 805 -4.07 -42.06 -16.83
N ASP A 806 -4.63 -42.38 -15.66
CA ASP A 806 -6.05 -42.73 -15.52
C ASP A 806 -6.97 -41.49 -15.59
N GLN A 807 -8.06 -41.61 -16.34
CA GLN A 807 -9.13 -40.60 -16.46
C GLN A 807 -10.49 -41.22 -16.15
N ASN A 808 -11.21 -40.62 -15.20
CA ASN A 808 -12.59 -41.00 -14.86
C ASN A 808 -13.55 -39.83 -15.14
N PHE A 809 -14.51 -40.02 -16.03
CA PHE A 809 -15.66 -39.13 -16.21
C PHE A 809 -16.91 -39.70 -15.52
N SER A 810 -17.63 -38.83 -14.83
CA SER A 810 -19.01 -39.03 -14.40
C SER A 810 -19.85 -37.80 -14.82
N THR A 811 -20.64 -37.93 -15.89
CA THR A 811 -21.60 -36.87 -16.28
C THR A 811 -22.98 -37.19 -15.73
N LEU A 812 -23.49 -36.31 -14.86
CA LEU A 812 -24.57 -36.60 -13.93
C LEU A 812 -25.97 -36.51 -14.55
N LEU A 813 -26.13 -35.76 -15.64
CA LEU A 813 -27.45 -35.44 -16.24
C LEU A 813 -27.43 -35.45 -17.77
N GLY A 814 -26.43 -34.82 -18.38
CA GLY A 814 -26.14 -34.90 -19.82
C GLY A 814 -25.03 -35.91 -20.09
N GLY A 815 -24.49 -35.89 -21.32
CA GLY A 815 -23.42 -36.76 -21.77
C GLY A 815 -22.12 -36.04 -22.12
N VAL A 816 -21.33 -36.64 -23.00
CA VAL A 816 -20.06 -36.11 -23.52
C VAL A 816 -20.20 -35.85 -25.02
N THR A 817 -19.71 -34.72 -25.52
CA THR A 817 -19.75 -34.37 -26.94
C THR A 817 -18.38 -33.94 -27.42
N VAL A 818 -17.84 -34.63 -28.43
CA VAL A 818 -16.61 -34.25 -29.14
C VAL A 818 -16.98 -33.88 -30.57
N THR A 819 -16.58 -32.71 -31.05
CA THR A 819 -16.96 -32.24 -32.40
C THR A 819 -15.80 -31.55 -33.08
N GLY A 820 -15.42 -32.05 -34.27
CA GLY A 820 -14.33 -31.51 -35.08
C GLY A 820 -14.62 -30.10 -35.60
N GLY A 821 -13.57 -29.37 -35.96
CA GLY A 821 -13.69 -27.96 -36.31
C GLY A 821 -14.23 -27.66 -37.72
N THR A 822 -14.29 -26.38 -38.05
CA THR A 822 -14.55 -25.92 -39.43
C THR A 822 -13.27 -25.49 -40.16
N GLY A 823 -12.16 -25.30 -39.44
CA GLY A 823 -10.83 -25.07 -40.03
C GLY A 823 -10.18 -26.37 -40.51
N ALA A 824 -9.18 -26.28 -41.39
CA ALA A 824 -8.43 -27.45 -41.84
C ALA A 824 -7.63 -28.08 -40.69
N ASN A 825 -7.57 -29.41 -40.63
CA ASN A 825 -6.92 -30.20 -39.57
C ASN A 825 -7.42 -29.90 -38.14
N ALA A 826 -8.56 -29.20 -37.97
CA ALA A 826 -9.02 -28.72 -36.68
C ALA A 826 -9.54 -29.88 -35.80
N LEU A 827 -8.76 -30.24 -34.77
CA LEU A 827 -8.91 -31.45 -33.97
C LEU A 827 -9.62 -31.19 -32.64
N ALA A 828 -10.64 -31.99 -32.35
CA ALA A 828 -11.24 -32.14 -31.02
C ALA A 828 -10.94 -33.55 -30.49
N THR A 829 -10.24 -33.68 -29.36
CA THR A 829 -9.80 -35.01 -28.89
C THR A 829 -9.81 -35.15 -27.36
N ILE A 830 -10.18 -36.33 -26.89
CA ILE A 830 -10.06 -36.80 -25.50
C ILE A 830 -9.12 -38.00 -25.53
N ASP A 831 -7.95 -37.89 -24.91
CA ASP A 831 -6.85 -38.87 -25.05
C ASP A 831 -6.14 -39.10 -23.71
N PRO A 832 -6.69 -40.02 -22.88
CA PRO A 832 -6.05 -40.54 -21.68
C PRO A 832 -5.24 -41.83 -21.89
N ALA A 833 -4.35 -42.16 -20.96
CA ALA A 833 -3.69 -43.47 -20.96
C ALA A 833 -4.60 -44.62 -20.51
N VAL A 834 -5.56 -44.39 -19.61
CA VAL A 834 -6.64 -45.34 -19.27
C VAL A 834 -7.94 -44.56 -19.10
N GLN A 835 -9.06 -45.06 -19.64
CA GLN A 835 -10.33 -44.33 -19.64
C GLN A 835 -11.47 -45.12 -19.00
N THR A 836 -12.14 -44.48 -18.04
CA THR A 836 -13.48 -44.84 -17.57
C THR A 836 -14.42 -43.67 -17.83
N LEU A 837 -15.32 -43.79 -18.79
CA LEU A 837 -16.29 -42.75 -19.13
C LEU A 837 -17.69 -43.28 -18.81
N LEU A 838 -18.28 -42.80 -17.71
CA LEU A 838 -19.67 -43.06 -17.33
C LEU A 838 -20.51 -41.79 -17.58
N ALA A 839 -21.41 -41.85 -18.55
CA ALA A 839 -22.21 -40.70 -18.95
C ALA A 839 -23.71 -40.96 -18.79
N ASN A 840 -24.46 -40.03 -18.20
CA ASN A 840 -25.89 -40.22 -18.08
C ASN A 840 -26.59 -40.06 -19.45
N GLY A 841 -26.31 -38.96 -20.16
CA GLY A 841 -26.78 -38.73 -21.53
C GLY A 841 -25.85 -39.29 -22.62
N THR A 842 -26.23 -39.05 -23.88
CA THR A 842 -25.55 -39.54 -25.10
C THR A 842 -24.07 -39.13 -25.17
N VAL A 843 -23.21 -40.07 -25.55
CA VAL A 843 -21.81 -39.80 -25.92
C VAL A 843 -21.70 -39.68 -27.44
N GLY A 844 -21.49 -38.46 -27.93
CA GLY A 844 -21.44 -38.13 -29.34
C GLY A 844 -20.04 -37.71 -29.81
N VAL A 845 -19.55 -38.30 -30.89
CA VAL A 845 -18.29 -37.94 -31.56
C VAL A 845 -18.61 -37.61 -33.02
N ALA A 846 -18.37 -36.37 -33.45
CA ALA A 846 -18.79 -35.89 -34.78
C ALA A 846 -17.65 -35.17 -35.51
N GLY A 847 -17.30 -35.66 -36.71
CA GLY A 847 -16.25 -35.08 -37.55
C GLY A 847 -16.61 -33.67 -38.01
N GLY A 848 -15.60 -32.88 -38.33
CA GLY A 848 -15.74 -31.47 -38.67
C GLY A 848 -16.26 -31.18 -40.07
N SER A 849 -16.38 -29.89 -40.41
CA SER A 849 -16.67 -29.44 -41.79
C SER A 849 -15.43 -28.98 -42.55
N GLY A 850 -14.29 -28.81 -41.87
CA GLY A 850 -13.00 -28.53 -42.49
C GLY A 850 -12.33 -29.79 -43.02
N THR A 851 -11.44 -29.65 -44.02
CA THR A 851 -10.64 -30.78 -44.52
C THR A 851 -9.72 -31.30 -43.41
N GLY A 852 -9.73 -32.59 -43.12
CA GLY A 852 -8.95 -33.20 -42.03
C GLY A 852 -9.43 -32.85 -40.62
N ALA A 853 -10.59 -32.20 -40.47
CA ALA A 853 -11.10 -31.78 -39.16
C ALA A 853 -11.71 -32.97 -38.39
N ALA A 854 -10.97 -33.52 -37.44
CA ALA A 854 -11.29 -34.77 -36.78
C ALA A 854 -11.90 -34.61 -35.37
N ALA A 855 -12.64 -35.63 -34.93
CA ALA A 855 -13.18 -35.77 -33.58
C ALA A 855 -12.81 -37.15 -32.99
N GLU A 856 -12.24 -37.18 -31.79
CA GLU A 856 -11.65 -38.40 -31.23
C GLU A 856 -11.96 -38.60 -29.74
N ILE A 857 -12.27 -39.83 -29.35
CA ILE A 857 -12.14 -40.33 -27.98
C ILE A 857 -11.18 -41.53 -28.01
N ALA A 858 -9.91 -41.24 -27.81
CA ALA A 858 -8.81 -42.20 -27.88
C ALA A 858 -8.48 -42.81 -26.50
N SER A 859 -7.67 -43.87 -26.48
CA SER A 859 -6.89 -44.28 -25.32
C SER A 859 -5.67 -45.12 -25.71
N THR A 860 -4.61 -45.07 -24.91
CA THR A 860 -3.43 -45.95 -25.08
C THR A 860 -3.49 -47.22 -24.22
N GLY A 861 -4.49 -47.34 -23.35
CA GLY A 861 -4.71 -48.46 -22.44
C GLY A 861 -6.18 -48.92 -22.44
N THR A 862 -6.66 -49.48 -21.33
CA THR A 862 -8.06 -49.95 -21.26
C THR A 862 -9.03 -48.79 -21.44
N GLN A 863 -10.03 -48.96 -22.31
CA GLN A 863 -11.08 -47.97 -22.54
C GLN A 863 -12.45 -48.58 -22.21
N THR A 864 -13.14 -47.98 -21.24
CA THR A 864 -14.51 -48.29 -20.86
C THR A 864 -15.37 -47.04 -21.05
N LEU A 865 -16.42 -47.13 -21.85
CA LEU A 865 -17.34 -46.04 -22.19
C LEU A 865 -18.77 -46.58 -22.09
N ILE A 866 -19.53 -46.08 -21.13
CA ILE A 866 -20.88 -46.55 -20.80
C ILE A 866 -21.81 -45.35 -20.70
N THR A 867 -22.94 -45.38 -21.42
CA THR A 867 -24.07 -44.49 -21.16
C THR A 867 -25.14 -45.18 -20.31
N THR A 868 -25.85 -44.42 -19.47
CA THR A 868 -26.91 -44.99 -18.61
C THR A 868 -28.33 -44.61 -19.01
N LEU A 869 -28.54 -43.53 -19.77
CA LEU A 869 -29.85 -43.14 -20.34
C LEU A 869 -29.80 -42.71 -21.82
N GLY A 870 -28.62 -42.43 -22.39
CA GLY A 870 -28.45 -42.03 -23.80
C GLY A 870 -27.75 -43.05 -24.68
N ASP A 871 -27.37 -42.62 -25.88
CA ASP A 871 -26.76 -43.45 -26.93
C ASP A 871 -25.23 -43.32 -26.95
N VAL A 872 -24.55 -44.16 -27.73
CA VAL A 872 -23.22 -43.84 -28.28
C VAL A 872 -23.39 -43.52 -29.76
N SER A 873 -22.87 -42.38 -30.23
CA SER A 873 -23.00 -41.96 -31.63
C SER A 873 -21.68 -41.46 -32.18
N VAL A 874 -21.27 -42.00 -33.33
CA VAL A 874 -20.04 -41.62 -34.05
C VAL A 874 -20.41 -41.24 -35.48
N ALA A 875 -20.17 -40.01 -35.89
CA ALA A 875 -20.60 -39.49 -37.19
C ALA A 875 -19.44 -38.81 -37.94
N GLY A 876 -19.08 -39.33 -39.11
CA GLY A 876 -18.08 -38.74 -39.99
C GLY A 876 -18.46 -37.33 -40.44
N GLY A 877 -17.46 -36.51 -40.72
CA GLY A 877 -17.63 -35.08 -41.00
C GLY A 877 -18.19 -34.75 -42.38
N ALA A 878 -18.37 -33.45 -42.62
CA ALA A 878 -18.75 -32.90 -43.92
C ALA A 878 -17.54 -32.48 -44.77
N GLY A 879 -16.37 -32.30 -44.14
CA GLY A 879 -15.11 -32.06 -44.85
C GLY A 879 -14.49 -33.34 -45.41
N ALA A 880 -13.61 -33.22 -46.41
CA ALA A 880 -12.81 -34.37 -46.84
C ALA A 880 -11.82 -34.77 -45.74
N ASP A 881 -11.59 -36.07 -45.53
CA ASP A 881 -10.75 -36.64 -44.47
C ASP A 881 -11.17 -36.21 -43.04
N ALA A 882 -12.41 -35.73 -42.85
CA ALA A 882 -12.94 -35.29 -41.56
C ALA A 882 -13.52 -36.49 -40.77
N THR A 883 -12.69 -37.13 -39.95
CA THR A 883 -13.03 -38.39 -39.27
C THR A 883 -13.71 -38.20 -37.91
N ALA A 884 -14.40 -39.25 -37.46
CA ALA A 884 -14.90 -39.40 -36.09
C ALA A 884 -14.52 -40.78 -35.54
N THR A 885 -13.87 -40.83 -34.38
CA THR A 885 -13.20 -42.06 -33.91
C THR A 885 -13.39 -42.29 -32.40
N ILE A 886 -13.74 -43.51 -31.99
CA ILE A 886 -13.59 -43.99 -30.61
C ILE A 886 -12.63 -45.20 -30.62
N ALA A 887 -11.37 -44.96 -30.27
CA ALA A 887 -10.31 -45.94 -30.46
C ALA A 887 -9.53 -46.25 -29.18
N THR A 888 -9.01 -47.48 -29.08
CA THR A 888 -7.94 -47.81 -28.14
C THR A 888 -6.84 -48.67 -28.75
N SER A 889 -5.58 -48.36 -28.39
CA SER A 889 -4.42 -49.20 -28.65
C SER A 889 -4.05 -50.14 -27.48
N GLY A 890 -4.86 -50.14 -26.41
CA GLY A 890 -4.69 -50.97 -25.23
C GLY A 890 -5.31 -52.37 -25.34
N ALA A 891 -5.31 -53.09 -24.21
CA ALA A 891 -5.66 -54.51 -24.16
C ALA A 891 -7.17 -54.82 -24.24
N SER A 892 -8.04 -53.84 -23.99
CA SER A 892 -9.51 -54.03 -24.04
C SER A 892 -10.25 -52.71 -24.27
N GLN A 893 -11.31 -52.79 -25.07
CA GLN A 893 -12.32 -51.75 -25.28
C GLN A 893 -13.70 -52.29 -24.86
N THR A 894 -14.48 -51.48 -24.15
CA THR A 894 -15.89 -51.77 -23.83
C THR A 894 -16.70 -50.50 -24.07
N ILE A 895 -17.55 -50.53 -25.10
CA ILE A 895 -18.46 -49.45 -25.48
C ILE A 895 -19.89 -49.95 -25.20
N ALA A 896 -20.68 -49.23 -24.42
CA ALA A 896 -22.04 -49.61 -24.10
C ALA A 896 -23.01 -48.41 -24.17
N GLY A 897 -23.98 -48.48 -25.09
CA GLY A 897 -25.12 -47.58 -25.17
C GLY A 897 -26.30 -48.11 -24.34
N ALA A 898 -26.94 -47.25 -23.54
CA ALA A 898 -28.19 -47.60 -22.85
C ALA A 898 -29.34 -47.85 -23.84
N VAL A 899 -29.45 -46.99 -24.85
CA VAL A 899 -30.39 -47.11 -25.97
C VAL A 899 -29.62 -47.66 -27.18
N ASP A 900 -29.13 -46.81 -28.09
CA ASP A 900 -28.48 -47.24 -29.33
C ASP A 900 -26.94 -47.12 -29.30
N VAL A 901 -26.28 -47.82 -30.24
CA VAL A 901 -24.91 -47.51 -30.69
C VAL A 901 -24.92 -47.27 -32.20
N THR A 902 -24.67 -46.03 -32.61
CA THR A 902 -24.79 -45.59 -34.01
C THR A 902 -23.44 -45.15 -34.59
N LEU A 903 -23.12 -45.62 -35.79
CA LEU A 903 -22.01 -45.12 -36.61
C LEU A 903 -22.56 -44.66 -37.96
N LEU A 904 -22.22 -43.44 -38.37
CA LEU A 904 -22.65 -42.85 -39.64
C LEU A 904 -21.44 -42.29 -40.40
N GLY A 905 -21.13 -42.84 -41.57
CA GLY A 905 -20.12 -42.30 -42.47
C GLY A 905 -20.49 -40.88 -42.93
N GLY A 906 -19.48 -40.06 -43.15
CA GLY A 906 -19.66 -38.63 -43.39
C GLY A 906 -20.14 -38.23 -44.78
N GLY A 907 -20.30 -36.91 -44.96
CA GLY A 907 -20.65 -36.29 -46.24
C GLY A 907 -19.45 -35.98 -47.14
N GLY A 908 -18.25 -35.88 -46.57
CA GLY A 908 -17.01 -35.64 -47.32
C GLY A 908 -16.30 -36.94 -47.73
N THR A 909 -15.42 -36.84 -48.73
CA THR A 909 -14.54 -37.96 -49.14
C THR A 909 -13.67 -38.41 -47.96
N SER A 910 -13.50 -39.71 -47.73
CA SER A 910 -12.76 -40.30 -46.59
C SER A 910 -13.25 -39.90 -45.20
N ALA A 911 -14.43 -39.29 -45.05
CA ALA A 911 -14.94 -38.84 -43.75
C ALA A 911 -15.51 -40.02 -42.95
N THR A 912 -14.64 -40.83 -42.34
CA THR A 912 -15.04 -42.09 -41.67
C THR A 912 -15.66 -41.87 -40.29
N ALA A 913 -16.45 -42.85 -39.85
CA ALA A 913 -16.86 -43.06 -38.46
C ALA A 913 -16.34 -44.42 -37.97
N ASP A 914 -15.53 -44.45 -36.92
CA ASP A 914 -14.78 -45.64 -36.51
C ASP A 914 -14.90 -45.93 -34.99
N ILE A 915 -15.08 -47.20 -34.63
CA ILE A 915 -14.86 -47.71 -33.27
C ILE A 915 -13.85 -48.87 -33.32
N SER A 916 -12.63 -48.64 -32.84
CA SER A 916 -11.51 -49.59 -33.02
C SER A 916 -10.75 -49.99 -31.75
N SER A 917 -10.25 -51.22 -31.73
CA SER A 917 -9.43 -51.77 -30.64
C SER A 917 -8.22 -52.56 -31.16
N ALA A 918 -7.06 -52.38 -30.53
CA ALA A 918 -5.90 -53.27 -30.69
C ALA A 918 -5.99 -54.55 -29.82
N GLY A 919 -6.93 -54.58 -28.88
CA GLY A 919 -7.12 -55.67 -27.93
C GLY A 919 -8.52 -56.29 -28.01
N GLY A 920 -9.03 -56.81 -26.90
CA GLY A 920 -10.44 -57.21 -26.82
C GLY A 920 -11.38 -56.05 -27.17
N GLN A 921 -12.54 -56.34 -27.75
CA GLN A 921 -13.55 -55.33 -28.04
C GLN A 921 -14.95 -55.85 -27.69
N GLN A 922 -15.72 -55.04 -26.98
CA GLN A 922 -17.15 -55.22 -26.78
C GLN A 922 -17.87 -53.93 -27.19
N VAL A 923 -18.90 -54.05 -28.04
CA VAL A 923 -19.80 -52.95 -28.40
C VAL A 923 -21.24 -53.41 -28.15
N LEU A 924 -21.95 -52.74 -27.25
CA LEU A 924 -23.26 -53.18 -26.75
C LEU A 924 -24.28 -52.04 -26.85
N ALA A 925 -25.46 -52.31 -27.41
CA ALA A 925 -26.66 -51.50 -27.24
C ALA A 925 -27.62 -52.26 -26.30
N TYR A 926 -27.87 -51.77 -25.09
CA TYR A 926 -28.56 -52.53 -24.06
C TYR A 926 -30.07 -52.70 -24.32
N THR A 927 -30.73 -51.69 -24.89
CA THR A 927 -32.18 -51.72 -25.15
C THR A 927 -32.56 -51.44 -26.60
N GLY A 928 -31.72 -50.72 -27.34
CA GLY A 928 -31.90 -50.42 -28.76
C GLY A 928 -30.92 -51.17 -29.66
N ASP A 929 -30.52 -50.52 -30.76
CA ASP A 929 -29.89 -51.13 -31.92
C ASP A 929 -28.38 -50.84 -32.00
N VAL A 930 -27.62 -51.71 -32.69
CA VAL A 930 -26.28 -51.36 -33.19
C VAL A 930 -26.36 -51.11 -34.69
N ALA A 931 -26.27 -49.86 -35.11
CA ALA A 931 -26.51 -49.43 -36.48
C ALA A 931 -25.28 -48.76 -37.11
N LEU A 932 -24.72 -49.36 -38.16
CA LEU A 932 -23.66 -48.78 -38.99
C LEU A 932 -24.27 -48.39 -40.34
N THR A 933 -24.10 -47.14 -40.75
CA THR A 933 -24.53 -46.62 -42.06
C THR A 933 -23.36 -45.95 -42.75
N GLY A 934 -23.03 -46.42 -43.96
CA GLY A 934 -22.00 -45.80 -44.78
C GLY A 934 -22.40 -44.41 -45.27
N GLY A 935 -21.40 -43.58 -45.57
CA GLY A 935 -21.58 -42.16 -45.82
C GLY A 935 -22.09 -41.78 -47.21
N ALA A 936 -22.21 -40.48 -47.42
CA ALA A 936 -22.57 -39.90 -48.71
C ALA A 936 -21.34 -39.53 -49.57
N GLY A 937 -20.17 -39.36 -48.96
CA GLY A 937 -18.89 -39.16 -49.66
C GLY A 937 -18.20 -40.47 -50.03
N ASP A 938 -17.37 -40.45 -51.07
CA ASP A 938 -16.54 -41.61 -51.44
C ASP A 938 -15.56 -41.97 -50.30
N PHE A 939 -15.36 -43.26 -50.02
CA PHE A 939 -14.54 -43.81 -48.93
C PHE A 939 -15.00 -43.42 -47.51
N ALA A 940 -16.17 -42.78 -47.35
CA ALA A 940 -16.72 -42.37 -46.05
C ALA A 940 -17.39 -43.56 -45.33
N SER A 941 -16.60 -44.51 -44.84
CA SER A 941 -17.11 -45.72 -44.19
C SER A 941 -17.51 -45.52 -42.73
N ALA A 942 -18.42 -46.36 -42.25
CA ALA A 942 -18.75 -46.58 -40.84
C ALA A 942 -18.23 -47.96 -40.43
N MET A 943 -17.33 -48.04 -39.44
CA MET A 943 -16.59 -49.27 -39.11
C MET A 943 -16.51 -49.58 -37.61
N ILE A 944 -16.76 -50.84 -37.25
CA ILE A 944 -16.33 -51.39 -35.95
C ILE A 944 -15.24 -52.43 -36.21
N PHE A 945 -14.06 -52.25 -35.61
CA PHE A 945 -12.87 -53.05 -35.92
C PHE A 945 -12.09 -53.51 -34.67
N THR A 946 -11.59 -54.75 -34.67
CA THR A 946 -10.48 -55.11 -33.78
C THR A 946 -9.44 -56.02 -34.44
N SER A 947 -8.17 -55.82 -34.06
CA SER A 947 -7.05 -56.73 -34.37
C SER A 947 -6.74 -57.74 -33.24
N GLY A 948 -7.45 -57.64 -32.11
CA GLY A 948 -7.30 -58.52 -30.96
C GLY A 948 -8.02 -59.88 -31.07
N PRO A 949 -7.99 -60.69 -29.99
CA PRO A 949 -8.45 -62.08 -30.01
C PRO A 949 -9.97 -62.24 -29.84
N THR A 950 -10.71 -61.21 -29.41
CA THR A 950 -12.14 -61.29 -29.12
C THR A 950 -12.88 -60.03 -29.55
N GLN A 951 -13.95 -60.19 -30.32
CA GLN A 951 -14.92 -59.14 -30.63
C GLN A 951 -16.32 -59.61 -30.22
N ALA A 952 -17.04 -58.81 -29.45
CA ALA A 952 -18.46 -59.02 -29.18
C ALA A 952 -19.24 -57.78 -29.65
N VAL A 953 -20.29 -58.00 -30.44
CA VAL A 953 -21.25 -56.94 -30.80
C VAL A 953 -22.66 -57.42 -30.44
N GLY A 954 -23.36 -56.65 -29.62
CA GLY A 954 -24.67 -57.02 -29.08
C GLY A 954 -25.68 -55.89 -29.13
N ALA A 955 -26.93 -56.22 -29.46
CA ALA A 955 -28.06 -55.29 -29.44
C ALA A 955 -29.24 -55.88 -28.62
N GLY A 956 -29.99 -55.03 -27.93
CA GLY A 956 -31.30 -55.38 -27.37
C GLY A 956 -32.34 -55.55 -28.47
N GLY A 957 -32.31 -54.63 -29.44
CA GLY A 957 -33.01 -54.68 -30.71
C GLY A 957 -32.19 -55.39 -31.80
N ASP A 958 -32.01 -54.69 -32.92
CA ASP A 958 -31.44 -55.16 -34.18
C ASP A 958 -29.94 -54.81 -34.33
N ILE A 959 -29.23 -55.54 -35.21
CA ILE A 959 -27.92 -55.11 -35.72
C ILE A 959 -28.08 -54.76 -37.20
N PHE A 960 -27.97 -53.47 -37.53
CA PHE A 960 -28.16 -52.95 -38.88
C PHE A 960 -26.84 -52.54 -39.53
N LEU A 961 -26.59 -53.01 -40.75
CA LEU A 961 -25.49 -52.57 -41.61
C LEU A 961 -26.08 -52.05 -42.92
N THR A 962 -25.92 -50.76 -43.22
CA THR A 962 -26.49 -50.10 -44.41
C THR A 962 -25.39 -49.46 -45.24
N ALA A 963 -25.17 -49.93 -46.47
CA ALA A 963 -24.16 -49.36 -47.36
C ALA A 963 -24.50 -47.89 -47.70
N GLY A 964 -23.46 -47.06 -47.83
CA GLY A 964 -23.59 -45.65 -48.17
C GLY A 964 -23.94 -45.38 -49.63
N THR A 965 -23.93 -44.09 -50.01
CA THR A 965 -24.20 -43.66 -51.38
C THR A 965 -22.97 -43.19 -52.15
N GLY A 966 -21.83 -43.00 -51.48
CA GLY A 966 -20.53 -42.80 -52.12
C GLY A 966 -19.89 -44.12 -52.59
N LEU A 967 -18.83 -44.06 -53.38
CA LEU A 967 -18.03 -45.23 -53.74
C LEU A 967 -17.22 -45.71 -52.52
N GLU A 968 -17.25 -47.01 -52.19
CA GLU A 968 -16.57 -47.57 -51.00
C GLU A 968 -16.97 -46.88 -49.67
N ALA A 969 -18.17 -46.31 -49.63
CA ALA A 969 -18.79 -45.76 -48.43
C ALA A 969 -19.42 -46.90 -47.60
N ASP A 970 -18.57 -47.73 -47.02
CA ASP A 970 -18.98 -49.03 -46.45
C ASP A 970 -19.65 -48.93 -45.06
N ALA A 971 -20.45 -49.94 -44.70
CA ALA A 971 -20.93 -50.19 -43.33
C ALA A 971 -20.41 -51.54 -42.83
N LEU A 972 -19.29 -51.52 -42.10
CA LEU A 972 -18.38 -52.65 -42.01
C LEU A 972 -18.09 -53.09 -40.58
N LEU A 973 -18.29 -54.38 -40.31
CA LEU A 973 -17.91 -55.01 -39.05
C LEU A 973 -16.72 -55.94 -39.30
N VAL A 974 -15.57 -55.65 -38.68
CA VAL A 974 -14.27 -56.20 -39.13
C VAL A 974 -13.53 -56.94 -38.01
N VAL A 975 -13.17 -58.19 -38.28
CA VAL A 975 -12.40 -59.06 -37.37
C VAL A 975 -10.99 -59.32 -37.94
N GLY A 976 -9.95 -58.91 -37.20
CA GLY A 976 -8.55 -58.85 -37.65
C GLY A 976 -7.52 -59.64 -36.82
N GLY A 977 -7.92 -60.69 -36.11
CA GLY A 977 -7.02 -61.48 -35.24
C GLY A 977 -5.87 -62.19 -36.00
N MET A 978 -4.68 -61.58 -36.06
CA MET A 978 -3.56 -62.09 -36.87
C MET A 978 -2.76 -63.26 -36.27
N SER A 979 -3.05 -63.71 -35.05
CA SER A 979 -2.20 -64.63 -34.28
C SER A 979 -2.89 -65.88 -33.70
N GLY A 980 -4.20 -66.03 -33.88
CA GLY A 980 -4.95 -67.17 -33.34
C GLY A 980 -6.41 -67.19 -33.80
N ALA A 981 -7.15 -68.24 -33.40
CA ALA A 981 -8.59 -68.35 -33.69
C ALA A 981 -9.38 -67.33 -32.86
N GLY A 982 -9.57 -66.13 -33.41
CA GLY A 982 -10.31 -65.06 -32.77
C GLY A 982 -11.80 -65.38 -32.63
N THR A 983 -12.36 -65.21 -31.44
CA THR A 983 -13.79 -65.47 -31.18
C THR A 983 -14.60 -64.23 -31.50
N THR A 984 -15.66 -64.39 -32.31
CA THR A 984 -16.61 -63.32 -32.63
C THR A 984 -17.98 -63.72 -32.12
N ILE A 985 -18.57 -62.91 -31.24
CA ILE A 985 -19.88 -63.16 -30.63
C ILE A 985 -20.86 -62.11 -31.14
N PHE A 986 -22.02 -62.55 -31.63
CA PHE A 986 -23.13 -61.68 -32.00
C PHE A 986 -24.36 -62.02 -31.17
N GLY A 987 -25.00 -61.01 -30.61
CA GLY A 987 -26.25 -61.15 -29.86
C GLY A 987 -27.29 -60.11 -30.32
N CYS A 988 -28.51 -60.57 -30.57
CA CYS A 988 -29.67 -59.71 -30.74
C CYS A 988 -30.74 -60.21 -29.77
N GLY A 989 -31.29 -59.32 -28.93
CA GLY A 989 -32.21 -59.68 -27.85
C GLY A 989 -33.58 -60.10 -28.38
N THR A 990 -34.38 -59.12 -28.80
CA THR A 990 -35.66 -59.36 -29.49
C THR A 990 -35.62 -59.09 -30.99
N GLY A 991 -34.51 -58.53 -31.50
CA GLY A 991 -34.32 -58.21 -32.91
C GLY A 991 -33.66 -59.31 -33.75
N ALA A 992 -33.42 -58.98 -35.02
CA ALA A 992 -32.81 -59.81 -36.04
C ALA A 992 -31.33 -59.46 -36.24
N CYS A 993 -30.45 -60.41 -35.93
CA CYS A 993 -29.03 -60.35 -36.27
C CYS A 993 -28.82 -60.64 -37.77
N ALA A 994 -29.23 -59.69 -38.62
CA ALA A 994 -29.15 -59.76 -40.06
C ALA A 994 -27.79 -59.26 -40.60
N VAL A 995 -26.70 -59.88 -40.13
CA VAL A 995 -25.33 -59.51 -40.50
C VAL A 995 -24.85 -60.35 -41.70
N PRO A 996 -24.87 -59.84 -42.95
CA PRO A 996 -24.38 -60.59 -44.11
C PRO A 996 -22.85 -60.73 -44.06
N GLY A 997 -22.33 -61.94 -44.32
CA GLY A 997 -20.90 -62.18 -44.48
C GLY A 997 -20.42 -61.82 -45.89
N LEU A 998 -19.37 -61.01 -45.99
CA LEU A 998 -18.81 -60.59 -47.28
C LEU A 998 -17.89 -61.67 -47.86
N LEU A 999 -18.10 -62.02 -49.14
CA LEU A 999 -17.39 -63.11 -49.83
C LEU A 999 -16.11 -62.65 -50.56
N SER A 1000 -15.83 -61.35 -50.55
CA SER A 1000 -14.69 -60.68 -51.17
C SER A 1000 -14.18 -59.56 -50.28
N SER A 1001 -13.04 -58.96 -50.62
CA SER A 1001 -12.60 -57.72 -49.97
C SER A 1001 -13.62 -56.60 -50.27
N PRO A 1002 -14.12 -55.87 -49.26
CA PRO A 1002 -14.85 -54.62 -49.46
C PRO A 1002 -13.88 -53.52 -49.91
N PHE A 1003 -12.74 -53.41 -49.22
CA PHE A 1003 -11.70 -52.42 -49.51
C PHE A 1003 -11.19 -52.49 -50.96
N ALA A 1004 -11.11 -51.33 -51.61
CA ALA A 1004 -10.58 -51.11 -52.96
C ALA A 1004 -11.33 -51.85 -54.08
N ASN A 1005 -12.63 -52.11 -53.92
CA ASN A 1005 -13.45 -52.83 -54.90
C ASN A 1005 -14.34 -51.95 -55.81
N GLY A 1006 -14.47 -50.65 -55.51
CA GLY A 1006 -15.25 -49.68 -56.29
C GLY A 1006 -16.77 -49.68 -56.03
N THR A 1007 -17.25 -50.35 -54.99
CA THR A 1007 -18.67 -50.39 -54.56
C THR A 1007 -18.79 -50.13 -53.06
N ALA A 1008 -19.92 -49.58 -52.61
CA ALA A 1008 -20.22 -49.49 -51.18
C ALA A 1008 -20.82 -50.82 -50.69
N ASP A 1009 -20.14 -51.46 -49.75
CA ASP A 1009 -20.53 -52.73 -49.15
C ASP A 1009 -21.15 -52.55 -47.75
N ALA A 1010 -21.92 -53.55 -47.32
CA ALA A 1010 -22.39 -53.65 -45.93
C ALA A 1010 -22.31 -55.10 -45.46
N GLY A 1011 -21.62 -55.35 -44.35
CA GLY A 1011 -21.46 -56.70 -43.83
C GLY A 1011 -20.30 -56.94 -42.87
N LEU A 1012 -20.18 -58.20 -42.47
CA LEU A 1012 -19.06 -58.74 -41.71
C LEU A 1012 -17.91 -59.13 -42.65
N PHE A 1013 -16.73 -58.55 -42.41
CA PHE A 1013 -15.48 -58.94 -43.06
C PHE A 1013 -14.51 -59.60 -42.06
N ARG A 1014 -13.85 -60.67 -42.49
CA ARG A 1014 -12.79 -61.35 -41.73
C ARG A 1014 -11.50 -61.29 -42.53
N ALA A 1015 -10.44 -60.72 -41.95
CA ALA A 1015 -9.15 -60.64 -42.63
C ALA A 1015 -8.52 -62.04 -42.82
N PRO A 1016 -7.94 -62.37 -43.99
CA PRO A 1016 -7.36 -63.68 -44.24
C PRO A 1016 -6.07 -63.90 -43.42
N THR A 1017 -5.93 -65.06 -42.77
CA THR A 1017 -4.77 -65.38 -41.94
C THR A 1017 -3.51 -65.61 -42.77
N ALA A 1018 -2.37 -65.10 -42.31
CA ALA A 1018 -1.08 -65.18 -43.01
C ALA A 1018 -0.50 -66.61 -43.13
N THR A 1019 -1.13 -67.60 -42.49
CA THR A 1019 -0.85 -69.04 -42.67
C THR A 1019 -2.15 -69.81 -42.89
N PRO A 1020 -2.16 -70.84 -43.77
CA PRO A 1020 -3.31 -71.71 -43.94
C PRO A 1020 -3.39 -72.73 -42.78
N PRO A 1021 -4.53 -72.83 -42.04
CA PRO A 1021 -4.67 -73.80 -40.96
C PRO A 1021 -4.70 -75.24 -41.51
N SER A 1022 -3.87 -76.11 -40.94
CA SER A 1022 -3.69 -77.50 -41.40
C SER A 1022 -4.74 -78.50 -40.85
N SER A 1023 -5.98 -78.05 -40.66
CA SER A 1023 -7.15 -78.91 -40.42
C SER A 1023 -8.47 -78.15 -40.62
N PRO A 1024 -9.54 -78.78 -41.16
CA PRO A 1024 -10.87 -78.19 -41.17
C PRO A 1024 -11.52 -78.33 -39.78
N LEU A 1025 -11.29 -77.34 -38.91
CA LEU A 1025 -12.19 -77.09 -37.79
C LEU A 1025 -13.38 -76.28 -38.32
N ALA A 1026 -14.59 -76.68 -37.94
CA ALA A 1026 -15.82 -76.04 -38.41
C ALA A 1026 -16.00 -74.65 -37.80
N ASP A 1027 -16.64 -73.74 -38.55
CA ASP A 1027 -16.99 -72.40 -38.10
C ASP A 1027 -17.90 -72.45 -36.87
N ILE A 1028 -17.38 -72.08 -35.70
CA ILE A 1028 -18.21 -71.71 -34.55
C ILE A 1028 -18.48 -70.21 -34.65
N ILE A 1029 -19.49 -69.88 -35.46
CA ILE A 1029 -20.28 -68.69 -35.22
C ILE A 1029 -21.26 -69.08 -34.11
N ASP A 1030 -20.92 -68.76 -32.86
CA ASP A 1030 -21.83 -68.92 -31.73
C ASP A 1030 -22.91 -67.82 -31.79
N LEU A 1031 -23.88 -68.04 -32.69
CA LEU A 1031 -25.18 -67.37 -32.68
C LEU A 1031 -25.94 -67.85 -31.45
N LEU A 1032 -25.63 -67.25 -30.30
CA LEU A 1032 -26.24 -67.57 -29.02
C LEU A 1032 -27.70 -67.09 -29.04
N PHE A 1033 -28.60 -68.04 -29.27
CA PHE A 1033 -30.05 -67.84 -29.14
C PHE A 1033 -30.42 -67.34 -27.72
N PRO A 1034 -31.55 -66.62 -27.54
CA PRO A 1034 -31.67 -65.58 -26.51
C PRO A 1034 -31.55 -65.98 -25.03
N GLU A 1035 -31.55 -67.26 -24.69
CA GLU A 1035 -31.51 -67.70 -23.27
C GLU A 1035 -30.12 -67.56 -22.61
N VAL A 1036 -29.02 -67.50 -23.36
CA VAL A 1036 -27.66 -67.43 -22.77
C VAL A 1036 -27.27 -66.01 -22.33
N ILE A 1037 -27.87 -64.98 -22.93
CA ILE A 1037 -27.79 -63.58 -22.47
C ILE A 1037 -28.80 -63.33 -21.32
N ALA A 1038 -29.78 -64.23 -21.13
CA ALA A 1038 -30.83 -64.12 -20.11
C ALA A 1038 -30.53 -64.85 -18.78
N GLY A 1039 -29.34 -65.41 -18.60
CA GLY A 1039 -28.81 -65.71 -17.27
C GLY A 1039 -28.11 -64.47 -16.69
N PRO A 1040 -28.35 -64.05 -15.44
CA PRO A 1040 -27.89 -62.74 -14.97
C PRO A 1040 -26.46 -62.72 -14.42
N PRO A 1041 -25.53 -62.00 -15.08
CA PRO A 1041 -24.53 -61.19 -14.41
C PRO A 1041 -25.04 -59.73 -14.35
N PHE A 1042 -25.20 -59.21 -13.14
CA PHE A 1042 -25.59 -57.82 -12.84
C PHE A 1042 -26.96 -57.37 -13.39
N ALA A 1043 -28.00 -57.59 -12.57
CA ALA A 1043 -29.15 -56.72 -12.60
C ALA A 1043 -28.73 -55.28 -12.21
N PRO A 1044 -29.36 -54.21 -12.73
CA PRO A 1044 -28.91 -52.82 -12.48
C PRO A 1044 -28.92 -52.37 -11.01
N ASP A 1045 -29.68 -53.04 -10.14
CA ASP A 1045 -29.86 -52.65 -8.73
C ASP A 1045 -28.56 -52.73 -7.90
N ASP A 1046 -27.68 -53.72 -8.14
CA ASP A 1046 -26.49 -53.91 -7.29
C ASP A 1046 -25.31 -53.00 -7.70
N ALA A 1047 -25.16 -52.69 -9.00
CA ALA A 1047 -24.07 -51.85 -9.52
C ALA A 1047 -24.16 -50.38 -9.05
N LEU A 1048 -25.39 -49.87 -8.86
CA LEU A 1048 -25.65 -48.54 -8.29
C LEU A 1048 -25.33 -48.44 -6.79
N THR A 1049 -25.16 -49.56 -6.08
CA THR A 1049 -24.80 -49.57 -4.65
C THR A 1049 -23.31 -49.66 -4.41
N ASP A 1050 -22.57 -50.57 -5.05
CA ASP A 1050 -21.16 -50.81 -4.71
C ASP A 1050 -20.24 -49.65 -5.15
N LEU A 1051 -20.49 -49.03 -6.31
CA LEU A 1051 -19.71 -47.87 -6.75
C LEU A 1051 -20.02 -46.60 -5.94
N LEU A 1052 -21.22 -46.51 -5.35
CA LEU A 1052 -21.66 -45.38 -4.52
C LEU A 1052 -21.17 -45.47 -3.06
N VAL A 1053 -20.61 -46.61 -2.65
CA VAL A 1053 -20.07 -46.84 -1.29
C VAL A 1053 -18.57 -46.55 -1.19
N LEU A 1054 -17.82 -46.67 -2.29
CA LEU A 1054 -16.35 -46.50 -2.30
C LEU A 1054 -15.84 -45.06 -2.12
N TYR A 1055 -16.69 -44.05 -2.35
CA TYR A 1055 -16.29 -42.63 -2.36
C TYR A 1055 -16.63 -41.84 -1.07
N ARG A 1056 -16.90 -42.52 0.06
CA ARG A 1056 -17.47 -41.87 1.26
C ARG A 1056 -16.55 -41.67 2.46
N ASP A 1057 -15.35 -42.24 2.45
CA ASP A 1057 -14.43 -42.27 3.61
C ASP A 1057 -13.20 -41.34 3.47
N THR A 1058 -13.11 -40.52 2.42
CA THR A 1058 -12.12 -39.44 2.30
C THR A 1058 -12.71 -38.07 2.65
N TYR A 1059 -12.15 -37.44 3.69
CA TYR A 1059 -12.43 -36.09 4.20
C TYR A 1059 -13.81 -35.79 4.83
N SER A 1060 -13.86 -35.82 6.17
CA SER A 1060 -14.40 -34.68 6.95
C SER A 1060 -13.86 -34.63 8.40
N GLY A 1061 -13.53 -33.42 8.87
CA GLY A 1061 -13.10 -33.10 10.24
C GLY A 1061 -12.20 -31.85 10.27
N PHE A 1062 -12.14 -31.02 11.32
CA PHE A 1062 -12.96 -30.91 12.57
C PHE A 1062 -13.96 -29.73 12.42
N VAL A 1063 -14.50 -28.96 13.38
CA VAL A 1063 -14.42 -28.73 14.85
C VAL A 1063 -15.81 -28.20 15.29
N GLY A 1064 -16.23 -28.13 16.56
CA GLY A 1064 -15.67 -28.51 17.86
C GLY A 1064 -16.84 -28.74 18.84
N GLU A 1065 -16.75 -28.62 20.18
CA GLU A 1065 -15.65 -28.31 21.11
C GLU A 1065 -15.85 -29.17 22.39
N GLY A 1066 -14.82 -29.37 23.22
CA GLY A 1066 -15.02 -29.97 24.57
C GLY A 1066 -13.91 -30.89 25.12
N GLU A 1067 -12.72 -30.33 25.35
CA GLU A 1067 -11.61 -30.81 26.19
C GLU A 1067 -11.94 -31.78 27.38
N PRO A 1068 -10.99 -32.62 27.87
CA PRO A 1068 -9.91 -33.36 27.18
C PRO A 1068 -9.67 -34.79 27.78
N VAL A 1069 -8.42 -35.33 27.65
CA VAL A 1069 -7.75 -36.40 28.46
C VAL A 1069 -7.61 -37.84 27.87
N THR A 1070 -6.40 -38.07 27.30
CA THR A 1070 -5.53 -39.29 27.28
C THR A 1070 -5.96 -40.69 26.81
N GLU A 1071 -5.07 -41.26 25.98
CA GLU A 1071 -4.53 -42.64 25.96
C GLU A 1071 -5.41 -43.88 25.67
N GLU A 1072 -5.14 -44.44 24.48
CA GLU A 1072 -4.87 -45.87 24.20
C GLU A 1072 -6.02 -46.93 24.20
N GLU A 1073 -5.70 -48.07 23.57
CA GLU A 1073 -6.44 -49.35 23.40
C GLU A 1073 -7.73 -49.47 22.55
N ASP A 1074 -7.53 -50.18 21.43
CA ASP A 1074 -8.37 -51.20 20.77
C ASP A 1074 -9.63 -50.83 19.94
N ILE A 1075 -9.48 -51.00 18.61
CA ILE A 1075 -10.53 -50.88 17.60
C ILE A 1075 -11.27 -52.22 17.43
N ARG A 1076 -12.40 -52.44 18.14
CA ARG A 1076 -13.41 -53.48 17.82
C ARG A 1076 -14.79 -53.25 18.51
N GLY A 1077 -15.52 -52.19 18.12
CA GLY A 1077 -16.61 -51.60 18.94
C GLY A 1077 -18.10 -51.72 18.54
N ARG A 1078 -18.48 -52.19 17.33
CA ARG A 1078 -19.89 -52.40 16.86
C ARG A 1078 -20.90 -51.22 16.91
N LEU A 1079 -21.33 -50.75 15.74
CA LEU A 1079 -22.66 -50.16 15.47
C LEU A 1079 -22.98 -50.38 13.98
N LYS A 1080 -24.11 -50.92 13.48
CA LYS A 1080 -25.40 -51.37 14.05
C LYS A 1080 -26.31 -50.30 14.67
N LEU A 1081 -26.93 -49.47 13.83
CA LEU A 1081 -28.23 -49.81 13.23
C LEU A 1081 -28.68 -48.82 12.11
N CYS A 1082 -29.47 -49.32 11.16
CA CYS A 1082 -30.41 -48.57 10.30
C CYS A 1082 -29.84 -47.43 9.42
N ARG A 1083 -29.28 -47.80 8.26
CA ARG A 1083 -30.16 -48.01 7.10
C ARG A 1083 -30.06 -49.47 6.66
#